data_AF-A0A1G2YHR8-F1
#
_entry.id   AF-A0A1G2YHR8-F1
#
_cell.length_a   1.000
_cell.length_b   1.000
_cell.length_c   1.000
_cell.angle_alpha   90.00
_cell.angle_beta   90.00
_cell.angle_gamma   90.00
#
_symmetry.space_group_name_H-M   'P 1'
#
loop_
_entity.id
_entity.type
_entity.pdbx_description
1 polymer ?
#
loop_
_entity_poly.entity_id
_entity_poly.type
_entity_poly.pdbx_seq_one_letter_code
_entity_poly.pdbx_strand_id
1 'polypeptide(L)'
;MNKNFPFAIIFMVLIFIADISRLYGEPSTNMEIFRRKDFLEVGAFARVFTCDPNMKSGPATDRLKPTPKEVLVMDEYLFPNTDENYKVPTGATDKCSIGLRWLEPRSVRKMSIEFSEDSILPDVRAAKVQWWVGESAWQGWWGYDPTSPLKVLMGSSFSNEPGGWKELTGHITTKGRIWSFEVSTEDINASRREFKDRGVEKIRWVFDKVDAPVFVRRPKAFTASSTDIAEVEFRLEAPISNQFGRITMYNGTLLQETDDREVYSRDWELDKPLTSKVRYAKDIEYLADKTSIRIQFEDRMVTIAVADILEKGPVYFAQCGLVALKKGSKFSHEEYKARMAENKPILDRVRNMPDQSFEQAWENVHRKKWDNSPMMLSLACDNVKYIVHPDGRIVVPNSDYRRQYTDHSFYILPAYGSGQNLTHFRNLYEDWMPIPVQGYKENNVVYSQRSFVAPTDRMRPNKLDWLKAEPLFVSEFTIENTAAKNTKAKLLLEIMAKTDTPADLQFVDKGVVVLVNDKVTGYIETSSICHLQVMLGKKGLVVQGQLPAGSKEQLNVYLPGWAATLEQVRALPSSGSLLTDTQDYWKNILSVSTAIEIPSNFLKNIILASQVHCFIAARNKNDGSGIVPWISADIYGPLESESQPIIIGMDMMGQEEFARGCHQFYLDKYVPEGYMTTGYTLMGTAQHLIALGEHYQLNRNKQWMKNVRPTMIKASEWIIEQIDNNKNLYSNGEKPYDYGLFPPSLYADWSRFAYHTYLNAFYYGGLKEAVAALYEADDPRASMMLEKAEQYRNDFIRAYKWTQERCPLLRQSDGNWKYSHPAMIGCLGLVGDVYKGEDADRAWAKDGGKVPLMFATSLMSPDTERQEAIDEAGNQEDVVFLKAGLGAYSVEEIQNNWFNLGGFDKCQPYYSRLCETYALLDERKPFIRAYFNPIGSLVDSEVLSFWEHCNGLGGWNKTHETGRFLEQTRLMLLTERGNDLWLAPFVTSHWMQDGMMVSVRQAPTRFGTVAYTITSHINDGYIEAKITPPIRNAPDSIVVRLRHPHEKKIQSVTVDGKEYNNFDSEKETVTITSWSGTISVRAVY
;
A
#
# COMPACT_ATOMS: atom_id res chain seq x y z
N MET A 1 13.90 -50.43 1.31
CA MET A 1 13.82 -50.64 2.77
C MET A 1 14.45 -49.40 3.40
N ASN A 2 13.82 -48.56 4.21
CA ASN A 2 12.65 -48.68 5.07
C ASN A 2 11.72 -47.48 4.89
N LYS A 3 10.42 -47.78 4.90
CA LYS A 3 9.33 -46.87 5.24
C LYS A 3 9.42 -46.57 6.74
N ASN A 4 9.33 -45.30 7.16
CA ASN A 4 8.58 -44.85 8.35
C ASN A 4 8.82 -43.35 8.59
N PHE A 5 7.72 -42.68 8.98
CA PHE A 5 7.46 -41.24 9.17
C PHE A 5 6.94 -40.49 7.92
N PRO A 6 5.80 -39.75 8.04
CA PRO A 6 5.28 -39.12 9.25
C PRO A 6 3.82 -39.51 9.61
N PHE A 7 3.62 -40.09 10.80
CA PHE A 7 2.29 -40.14 11.45
C PHE A 7 2.07 -38.98 12.46
N ALA A 8 3.06 -38.09 12.63
CA ALA A 8 3.00 -37.00 13.61
C ALA A 8 2.34 -35.71 13.10
N ILE A 9 2.26 -35.50 11.77
CA ILE A 9 1.65 -34.29 11.19
C ILE A 9 0.12 -34.42 11.07
N ILE A 10 -0.39 -35.64 10.89
CA ILE A 10 -1.84 -35.87 10.77
C ILE A 10 -2.54 -35.78 12.14
N PHE A 11 -1.87 -36.16 13.23
CA PHE A 11 -2.46 -36.08 14.57
C PHE A 11 -2.45 -34.65 15.15
N MET A 12 -1.47 -33.81 14.79
CA MET A 12 -1.44 -32.42 15.21
C MET A 12 -2.46 -31.56 14.46
N VAL A 13 -2.74 -31.89 13.19
CA VAL A 13 -3.82 -31.26 12.40
C VAL A 13 -5.21 -31.71 12.88
N LEU A 14 -5.39 -32.97 13.30
CA LEU A 14 -6.68 -33.45 13.83
C LEU A 14 -7.00 -32.94 15.25
N ILE A 15 -5.98 -32.65 16.08
CA ILE A 15 -6.20 -32.04 17.40
C ILE A 15 -6.39 -30.52 17.30
N PHE A 16 -5.75 -29.84 16.33
CA PHE A 16 -6.03 -28.42 16.06
C PHE A 16 -7.41 -28.19 15.42
N ILE A 17 -7.92 -29.15 14.65
CA ILE A 17 -9.29 -29.11 14.10
C ILE A 17 -10.33 -29.41 15.20
N ALA A 18 -9.99 -30.20 16.24
CA ALA A 18 -10.91 -30.49 17.34
C ALA A 18 -11.06 -29.34 18.36
N ASP A 19 -10.04 -28.48 18.54
CA ASP A 19 -10.14 -27.32 19.46
C ASP A 19 -10.70 -26.04 18.80
N ILE A 20 -10.55 -25.87 17.48
CA ILE A 20 -11.21 -24.77 16.75
C ILE A 20 -12.72 -25.03 16.58
N SER A 21 -13.14 -26.31 16.57
CA SER A 21 -14.55 -26.71 16.53
C SER A 21 -15.29 -26.50 17.86
N ARG A 22 -14.60 -26.15 18.95
CA ARG A 22 -15.21 -25.83 20.26
C ARG A 22 -15.34 -24.33 20.55
N LEU A 23 -14.74 -23.47 19.73
CA LEU A 23 -14.87 -22.00 19.82
C LEU A 23 -15.92 -21.44 18.84
N TYR A 24 -16.35 -22.22 17.86
CA TYR A 24 -17.51 -21.97 17.03
C TYR A 24 -18.52 -23.07 17.31
N GLY A 25 -19.58 -22.74 18.07
CA GLY A 25 -20.65 -23.69 18.36
C GLY A 25 -21.18 -24.33 17.08
N GLU A 26 -21.26 -25.66 17.05
CA GLU A 26 -21.88 -26.41 15.97
C GLU A 26 -23.26 -25.81 15.64
N PRO A 27 -23.61 -25.60 14.35
CA PRO A 27 -24.98 -25.31 13.98
C PRO A 27 -25.79 -26.56 14.29
N SER A 28 -26.66 -26.46 15.29
CA SER A 28 -27.61 -27.51 15.60
C SER A 28 -28.37 -27.90 14.33
N THR A 29 -28.18 -29.14 13.91
CA THR A 29 -29.04 -29.84 12.95
C THR A 29 -30.41 -30.04 13.61
N ASN A 30 -31.20 -28.96 13.69
CA ASN A 30 -32.63 -29.03 13.85
C ASN A 30 -33.26 -28.41 12.62
N MET A 31 -33.56 -29.31 11.70
CA MET A 31 -34.33 -29.12 10.49
C MET A 31 -35.81 -28.88 10.88
N GLU A 32 -36.08 -27.77 11.56
CA GLU A 32 -37.39 -27.15 11.60
C GLU A 32 -37.30 -25.85 10.80
N ILE A 33 -37.92 -25.88 9.62
CA ILE A 33 -38.07 -24.75 8.72
C ILE A 33 -38.85 -23.67 9.49
N PHE A 34 -38.10 -22.73 10.07
CA PHE A 34 -38.66 -21.51 10.62
C PHE A 34 -39.40 -20.77 9.50
N ARG A 35 -40.72 -20.65 9.64
CA ARG A 35 -41.49 -19.55 9.05
C ARG A 35 -41.00 -18.23 9.69
N ARG A 36 -39.82 -17.71 9.31
CA ARG A 36 -39.41 -16.34 9.65
C ARG A 36 -40.29 -15.37 8.85
N LYS A 37 -41.10 -14.56 9.55
CA LYS A 37 -42.03 -13.63 8.92
C LYS A 37 -41.40 -12.29 8.49
N ASP A 38 -40.20 -11.97 8.97
CA ASP A 38 -39.63 -10.63 8.80
C ASP A 38 -38.21 -10.69 8.21
N PHE A 39 -38.13 -10.86 6.89
CA PHE A 39 -36.91 -10.60 6.13
C PHE A 39 -36.70 -9.09 5.99
N LEU A 40 -35.46 -8.62 6.03
CA LEU A 40 -35.15 -7.21 5.76
C LEU A 40 -35.45 -6.88 4.30
N GLU A 41 -36.33 -5.90 4.06
CA GLU A 41 -36.56 -5.33 2.72
C GLU A 41 -35.38 -4.41 2.37
N VAL A 42 -34.69 -4.71 1.28
CA VAL A 42 -33.54 -3.95 0.78
C VAL A 42 -33.80 -3.28 -0.57
N GLY A 43 -34.90 -3.62 -1.25
CA GLY A 43 -35.29 -3.04 -2.53
C GLY A 43 -35.65 -1.56 -2.44
N ALA A 44 -36.14 -1.08 -1.30
CA ALA A 44 -36.35 0.33 -0.98
C ALA A 44 -35.07 1.18 -1.07
N PHE A 45 -33.89 0.55 -0.98
CA PHE A 45 -32.60 1.24 -0.95
C PHE A 45 -31.75 1.04 -2.22
N ALA A 46 -32.26 0.31 -3.22
CA ALA A 46 -31.65 0.19 -4.54
C ALA A 46 -32.04 1.35 -5.49
N ARG A 47 -31.33 1.50 -6.61
CA ARG A 47 -31.84 2.23 -7.77
C ARG A 47 -32.61 1.27 -8.68
N VAL A 48 -33.75 1.73 -9.21
CA VAL A 48 -34.48 0.99 -10.24
C VAL A 48 -33.80 1.28 -11.57
N PHE A 49 -33.53 0.24 -12.36
CA PHE A 49 -32.84 0.39 -13.64
C PHE A 49 -33.38 -0.56 -14.70
N THR A 50 -33.05 -0.30 -15.95
CA THR A 50 -33.18 -1.23 -17.08
C THR A 50 -31.82 -1.41 -17.78
N CYS A 51 -31.66 -2.51 -18.49
CA CYS A 51 -30.53 -2.77 -19.37
C CYS A 51 -30.96 -3.71 -20.50
N ASP A 52 -30.11 -3.94 -21.50
CA ASP A 52 -30.41 -4.86 -22.61
C ASP A 52 -30.73 -6.28 -22.08
N PRO A 53 -31.97 -6.78 -22.23
CA PRO A 53 -32.37 -8.11 -21.76
C PRO A 53 -31.65 -9.26 -22.47
N ASN A 54 -31.08 -9.01 -23.65
CA ASN A 54 -30.31 -10.00 -24.42
C ASN A 54 -28.84 -10.05 -24.02
N MET A 55 -28.37 -9.07 -23.24
CA MET A 55 -27.02 -9.08 -22.68
C MET A 55 -26.87 -10.24 -21.68
N LYS A 56 -26.02 -11.22 -22.03
CA LYS A 56 -25.75 -12.40 -21.17
C LYS A 56 -24.44 -12.27 -20.39
N SER A 57 -23.37 -11.83 -21.03
CA SER A 57 -22.07 -11.61 -20.39
C SER A 57 -21.84 -10.13 -20.15
N GLY A 58 -21.02 -9.82 -19.15
CA GLY A 58 -20.49 -8.46 -19.01
C GLY A 58 -19.58 -8.06 -20.17
N PRO A 59 -19.33 -6.75 -20.34
CA PRO A 59 -18.28 -6.29 -21.24
C PRO A 59 -16.95 -6.91 -20.79
N ALA A 60 -16.12 -7.31 -21.74
CA ALA A 60 -14.75 -7.75 -21.45
C ALA A 60 -13.88 -6.53 -21.13
N THR A 61 -14.13 -5.86 -20.01
CA THR A 61 -13.22 -4.83 -19.47
C THR A 61 -11.98 -5.55 -18.97
N ASP A 62 -10.81 -5.21 -19.53
CA ASP A 62 -9.54 -5.76 -19.10
C ASP A 62 -8.71 -4.83 -18.18
N ARG A 63 -7.80 -5.36 -17.34
CA ARG A 63 -7.04 -4.52 -16.37
C ARG A 63 -5.98 -3.64 -17.04
N LEU A 64 -5.78 -3.85 -18.34
CA LEU A 64 -4.76 -3.25 -19.20
C LEU A 64 -5.37 -2.33 -20.26
N LYS A 65 -6.69 -2.13 -20.22
CA LYS A 65 -7.42 -1.27 -21.16
C LYS A 65 -8.36 -0.32 -20.41
N PRO A 66 -8.57 0.89 -20.94
CA PRO A 66 -9.51 1.83 -20.34
C PRO A 66 -10.92 1.25 -20.31
N THR A 67 -11.70 1.59 -19.28
CA THR A 67 -13.11 1.20 -19.19
C THR A 67 -13.88 1.84 -20.33
N PRO A 68 -14.48 1.08 -21.26
CA PRO A 68 -15.23 1.63 -22.38
C PRO A 68 -16.45 2.42 -21.91
N LYS A 69 -16.82 3.47 -22.63
CA LYS A 69 -17.94 4.35 -22.27
C LYS A 69 -19.26 3.59 -22.19
N GLU A 70 -19.44 2.57 -23.04
CA GLU A 70 -20.64 1.72 -23.09
C GLU A 70 -20.87 0.97 -21.76
N VAL A 71 -19.79 0.66 -21.04
CA VAL A 71 -19.87 0.00 -19.73
C VAL A 71 -20.39 0.95 -18.65
N LEU A 72 -20.07 2.24 -18.76
CA LEU A 72 -20.50 3.27 -17.82
C LEU A 72 -21.99 3.59 -17.97
N VAL A 73 -22.56 3.35 -19.15
CA VAL A 73 -23.98 3.60 -19.48
C VAL A 73 -24.79 2.32 -19.72
N MET A 74 -24.24 1.16 -19.35
CA MET A 74 -24.88 -0.16 -19.53
C MET A 74 -26.23 -0.27 -18.78
N ASP A 75 -26.32 0.39 -17.62
CA ASP A 75 -27.56 0.49 -16.85
C ASP A 75 -28.18 1.87 -17.05
N GLU A 76 -29.44 1.91 -17.47
CA GLU A 76 -30.24 3.12 -17.49
C GLU A 76 -31.09 3.17 -16.22
N TYR A 77 -30.83 4.16 -15.35
CA TYR A 77 -31.64 4.36 -14.15
C TYR A 77 -32.99 4.99 -14.48
N LEU A 78 -34.05 4.42 -13.89
CA LEU A 78 -35.42 4.83 -14.09
C LEU A 78 -35.93 5.64 -12.90
N PHE A 79 -36.68 6.69 -13.19
CA PHE A 79 -37.37 7.50 -12.19
C PHE A 79 -38.87 7.21 -12.23
N PRO A 80 -39.55 7.19 -11.07
CA PRO A 80 -40.99 7.00 -11.05
C PRO A 80 -41.71 8.21 -11.64
N ASN A 81 -42.90 7.99 -12.20
CA ASN A 81 -43.83 9.05 -12.56
C ASN A 81 -44.49 9.66 -11.32
N THR A 82 -45.43 10.59 -11.52
CA THR A 82 -46.18 11.26 -10.45
C THR A 82 -46.97 10.32 -9.54
N ASP A 83 -47.30 9.12 -10.02
CA ASP A 83 -48.05 8.10 -9.29
C ASP A 83 -47.15 7.02 -8.66
N GLU A 84 -45.85 7.32 -8.52
CA GLU A 84 -44.82 6.41 -8.00
C GLU A 84 -44.60 5.13 -8.84
N ASN A 85 -45.06 5.12 -10.09
CA ASN A 85 -44.90 3.99 -11.02
C ASN A 85 -43.70 4.18 -11.94
N TYR A 86 -42.95 3.10 -12.17
CA TYR A 86 -41.83 3.04 -13.09
C TYR A 86 -42.30 2.52 -14.44
N LYS A 87 -42.09 3.30 -15.50
CA LYS A 87 -42.32 2.86 -16.87
C LYS A 87 -41.19 1.93 -17.30
N VAL A 88 -41.51 0.69 -17.66
CA VAL A 88 -40.53 -0.26 -18.20
C VAL A 88 -40.23 0.12 -19.66
N PRO A 89 -38.98 0.40 -20.02
CA PRO A 89 -38.64 0.76 -21.40
C PRO A 89 -38.88 -0.40 -22.37
N THR A 90 -39.52 -0.10 -23.50
CA THR A 90 -39.78 -1.04 -24.59
C THR A 90 -38.81 -0.75 -25.74
N GLY A 91 -37.59 -1.27 -25.63
CA GLY A 91 -36.53 -1.06 -26.62
C GLY A 91 -36.80 -1.72 -28.00
N ALA A 92 -35.76 -1.76 -28.83
CA ALA A 92 -35.77 -2.44 -30.14
C ALA A 92 -35.81 -3.98 -30.03
N THR A 93 -35.62 -4.52 -28.82
CA THR A 93 -35.64 -5.95 -28.52
C THR A 93 -37.07 -6.49 -28.40
N ASP A 94 -37.22 -7.80 -28.58
CA ASP A 94 -38.43 -8.60 -28.34
C ASP A 94 -38.72 -8.82 -26.85
N LYS A 95 -37.80 -8.42 -25.97
CA LYS A 95 -37.90 -8.52 -24.52
C LYS A 95 -37.74 -7.17 -23.85
N CYS A 96 -38.21 -7.09 -22.61
CA CYS A 96 -38.05 -5.95 -21.72
C CYS A 96 -37.33 -6.40 -20.43
N SER A 97 -36.65 -5.46 -19.76
CA SER A 97 -36.08 -5.71 -18.43
C SER A 97 -36.35 -4.58 -17.44
N ILE A 98 -36.49 -4.95 -16.17
CA ILE A 98 -36.49 -4.01 -15.05
C ILE A 98 -35.85 -4.65 -13.82
N GLY A 99 -35.00 -3.90 -13.12
CA GLY A 99 -34.17 -4.44 -12.06
C GLY A 99 -33.91 -3.48 -10.91
N LEU A 100 -33.17 -4.00 -9.94
CA LEU A 100 -32.66 -3.26 -8.78
C LEU A 100 -31.14 -3.33 -8.77
N ARG A 101 -30.48 -2.19 -8.60
CA ARG A 101 -29.03 -2.06 -8.42
C ARG A 101 -28.73 -1.40 -7.07
N TRP A 102 -27.91 -2.06 -6.26
CA TRP A 102 -27.37 -1.50 -5.03
C TRP A 102 -25.96 -0.94 -5.26
N LEU A 103 -25.52 -0.12 -4.32
CA LEU A 103 -24.13 0.35 -4.27
C LEU A 103 -23.18 -0.71 -3.69
N GLU A 104 -23.73 -1.61 -2.88
CA GLU A 104 -23.03 -2.63 -2.11
C GLU A 104 -23.76 -3.96 -2.31
N PRO A 105 -23.05 -5.11 -2.32
CA PRO A 105 -23.67 -6.38 -2.63
C PRO A 105 -24.63 -6.87 -1.53
N ARG A 106 -25.65 -7.64 -1.93
CA ARG A 106 -26.77 -8.08 -1.09
C ARG A 106 -26.98 -9.58 -1.16
N SER A 107 -27.27 -10.19 -0.01
CA SER A 107 -27.65 -11.61 0.10
C SER A 107 -29.15 -11.78 -0.18
N VAL A 108 -29.58 -11.54 -1.43
CA VAL A 108 -31.01 -11.58 -1.81
C VAL A 108 -31.58 -13.00 -1.65
N ARG A 109 -32.78 -13.09 -1.07
CA ARG A 109 -33.54 -14.33 -0.82
C ARG A 109 -34.92 -14.34 -1.46
N LYS A 110 -35.56 -13.16 -1.54
CA LYS A 110 -36.89 -13.03 -2.14
C LYS A 110 -36.98 -11.74 -2.94
N MET A 111 -37.73 -11.78 -4.04
CA MET A 111 -37.96 -10.64 -4.93
C MET A 111 -39.43 -10.57 -5.31
N SER A 112 -39.95 -9.37 -5.59
CA SER A 112 -41.29 -9.21 -6.15
C SER A 112 -41.44 -7.95 -6.98
N ILE A 113 -42.26 -8.03 -8.03
CA ILE A 113 -42.73 -6.87 -8.80
C ILE A 113 -44.26 -6.81 -8.79
N GLU A 114 -44.80 -5.60 -8.78
CA GLU A 114 -46.24 -5.34 -8.78
C GLU A 114 -46.58 -4.43 -9.96
N PHE A 115 -47.47 -4.86 -10.84
CA PHE A 115 -47.88 -4.09 -12.01
C PHE A 115 -49.01 -3.11 -11.63
N SER A 116 -48.88 -1.84 -12.03
CA SER A 116 -49.93 -0.83 -11.77
C SER A 116 -51.25 -1.22 -12.43
N GLU A 117 -52.40 -0.73 -11.95
CA GLU A 117 -53.72 -1.14 -12.47
C GLU A 117 -53.88 -0.91 -13.97
N ASP A 118 -53.33 0.21 -14.48
CA ASP A 118 -53.39 0.62 -15.89
C ASP A 118 -52.38 -0.09 -16.81
N SER A 119 -51.56 -1.00 -16.27
CA SER A 119 -50.51 -1.72 -17.01
C SER A 119 -51.07 -2.98 -17.71
N ILE A 120 -50.54 -3.36 -18.88
CA ILE A 120 -50.78 -4.70 -19.43
C ILE A 120 -49.88 -5.71 -18.70
N LEU A 121 -50.45 -6.85 -18.30
CA LEU A 121 -49.69 -7.94 -17.68
C LEU A 121 -48.96 -8.75 -18.76
N PRO A 122 -47.62 -8.84 -18.74
CA PRO A 122 -46.87 -9.71 -19.65
C PRO A 122 -47.14 -11.20 -19.34
N ASP A 123 -46.81 -12.12 -20.26
CA ASP A 123 -46.93 -13.56 -20.00
C ASP A 123 -45.86 -14.01 -18.99
N VAL A 124 -46.29 -14.41 -17.80
CA VAL A 124 -45.41 -14.88 -16.72
C VAL A 124 -44.61 -16.12 -17.12
N ARG A 125 -45.09 -16.94 -18.07
CA ARG A 125 -44.37 -18.16 -18.51
C ARG A 125 -43.09 -17.85 -19.28
N ALA A 126 -43.02 -16.66 -19.88
CA ALA A 126 -41.81 -16.16 -20.54
C ALA A 126 -40.94 -15.33 -19.59
N ALA A 127 -41.41 -15.06 -18.38
CA ALA A 127 -40.70 -14.25 -17.40
C ALA A 127 -39.58 -15.03 -16.71
N LYS A 128 -38.45 -14.36 -16.51
CA LYS A 128 -37.24 -14.89 -15.88
C LYS A 128 -36.70 -13.90 -14.87
N VAL A 129 -36.07 -14.41 -13.83
CA VAL A 129 -35.32 -13.60 -12.87
C VAL A 129 -33.84 -13.94 -13.00
N GLN A 130 -33.03 -12.90 -13.07
CA GLN A 130 -31.60 -13.02 -13.24
C GLN A 130 -30.87 -12.18 -12.19
N TRP A 131 -29.70 -12.65 -11.77
CA TRP A 131 -28.76 -11.89 -10.96
C TRP A 131 -27.44 -11.70 -11.69
N TRP A 132 -26.75 -10.61 -11.37
CA TRP A 132 -25.43 -10.34 -11.90
C TRP A 132 -24.36 -11.11 -11.12
N VAL A 133 -23.49 -11.76 -11.86
CA VAL A 133 -22.41 -12.61 -11.37
C VAL A 133 -21.09 -12.07 -11.90
N GLY A 134 -20.26 -11.52 -11.03
CA GLY A 134 -18.97 -10.96 -11.38
C GLY A 134 -18.27 -10.32 -10.19
N GLU A 135 -17.11 -9.71 -10.44
CA GLU A 135 -16.31 -9.08 -9.40
C GLU A 135 -16.81 -7.70 -8.98
N SER A 136 -17.62 -7.04 -9.82
CA SER A 136 -18.35 -5.82 -9.47
C SER A 136 -19.52 -5.59 -10.42
N ALA A 137 -20.30 -4.54 -10.18
CA ALA A 137 -21.38 -4.08 -11.02
C ALA A 137 -20.99 -3.78 -12.48
N TRP A 138 -19.71 -3.56 -12.78
CA TRP A 138 -19.24 -3.18 -14.12
C TRP A 138 -18.59 -4.33 -14.89
N GLN A 139 -18.24 -5.43 -14.22
CA GLN A 139 -17.46 -6.51 -14.83
C GLN A 139 -17.92 -7.90 -14.38
N GLY A 140 -17.86 -8.85 -15.32
CA GLY A 140 -18.00 -10.29 -15.03
C GLY A 140 -16.73 -10.87 -14.39
N TRP A 141 -16.64 -12.21 -14.33
CA TRP A 141 -15.41 -12.92 -13.99
C TRP A 141 -14.47 -12.97 -15.18
N TRP A 142 -13.19 -12.94 -14.86
CA TRP A 142 -12.10 -13.10 -15.81
C TRP A 142 -11.86 -14.57 -16.10
N GLY A 143 -12.17 -14.99 -17.33
CA GLY A 143 -11.50 -16.15 -17.90
C GLY A 143 -10.05 -15.75 -18.17
N TYR A 144 -9.13 -16.13 -17.27
CA TYR A 144 -7.72 -15.82 -17.46
C TYR A 144 -7.15 -16.65 -18.64
N ASP A 145 -6.28 -16.06 -19.46
CA ASP A 145 -5.49 -16.82 -20.44
C ASP A 145 -4.53 -17.74 -19.66
N PRO A 146 -4.68 -19.07 -19.74
CA PRO A 146 -3.85 -20.01 -18.97
C PRO A 146 -2.35 -19.90 -19.23
N THR A 147 -1.93 -19.15 -20.26
CA THR A 147 -0.53 -18.90 -20.62
C THR A 147 0.08 -17.62 -20.02
N SER A 148 -0.73 -16.76 -19.37
CA SER A 148 -0.22 -15.46 -18.92
C SER A 148 0.59 -15.56 -17.61
N PRO A 149 1.79 -14.93 -17.52
CA PRO A 149 2.71 -15.04 -16.38
C PRO A 149 2.13 -14.65 -15.01
N LEU A 150 1.07 -13.82 -14.96
CA LEU A 150 0.47 -13.37 -13.68
C LEU A 150 -0.30 -14.48 -12.94
N LYS A 151 -0.50 -15.66 -13.56
CA LYS A 151 -1.15 -16.82 -12.90
C LYS A 151 -0.41 -17.24 -11.62
N VAL A 152 0.92 -17.07 -11.59
CA VAL A 152 1.75 -17.43 -10.44
C VAL A 152 1.70 -16.36 -9.34
N LEU A 153 1.48 -15.09 -9.72
CA LEU A 153 1.36 -13.96 -8.79
C LEU A 153 0.00 -13.90 -8.07
N MET A 154 -1.10 -14.18 -8.77
CA MET A 154 -2.43 -13.81 -8.28
C MET A 154 -3.09 -14.81 -7.32
N GLY A 155 -2.47 -15.97 -7.04
CA GLY A 155 -2.83 -16.85 -5.92
C GLY A 155 -4.31 -17.25 -5.77
N SER A 156 -5.15 -17.11 -6.81
CA SER A 156 -6.61 -17.26 -6.67
C SER A 156 -7.18 -18.33 -7.58
N SER A 157 -8.00 -19.16 -6.94
CA SER A 157 -8.94 -20.10 -7.52
C SER A 157 -10.06 -19.34 -8.23
N PHE A 158 -9.85 -19.00 -9.50
CA PHE A 158 -10.86 -18.38 -10.37
C PHE A 158 -11.75 -19.44 -11.02
N SER A 159 -13.02 -19.10 -11.23
CA SER A 159 -13.94 -19.89 -12.04
C SER A 159 -13.59 -19.76 -13.53
N ASN A 160 -13.66 -20.87 -14.27
CA ASN A 160 -13.49 -20.85 -15.73
C ASN A 160 -14.76 -20.38 -16.47
N GLU A 161 -15.80 -19.95 -15.74
CA GLU A 161 -17.06 -19.51 -16.32
C GLU A 161 -17.07 -17.99 -16.53
N PRO A 162 -17.46 -17.49 -17.72
CA PRO A 162 -17.59 -16.06 -17.95
C PRO A 162 -18.68 -15.48 -17.04
N GLY A 163 -18.36 -14.39 -16.33
CA GLY A 163 -19.38 -13.69 -15.53
C GLY A 163 -20.39 -12.91 -16.38
N GLY A 164 -21.50 -12.53 -15.76
CA GLY A 164 -22.60 -11.81 -16.39
C GLY A 164 -23.93 -12.11 -15.73
N TRP A 165 -25.01 -12.02 -16.50
CA TRP A 165 -26.36 -12.31 -16.05
C TRP A 165 -26.61 -13.83 -15.99
N LYS A 166 -26.76 -14.37 -14.78
CA LYS A 166 -27.18 -15.76 -14.56
C LYS A 166 -28.67 -15.83 -14.27
N GLU A 167 -29.35 -16.75 -14.95
CA GLU A 167 -30.75 -17.09 -14.70
C GLU A 167 -30.87 -17.94 -13.43
N LEU A 168 -31.81 -17.58 -12.57
CA LEU A 168 -32.09 -18.30 -11.33
C LEU A 168 -33.03 -19.48 -11.60
N THR A 169 -32.82 -20.59 -10.90
CA THR A 169 -33.56 -21.85 -11.11
C THR A 169 -34.89 -21.91 -10.37
N GLY A 170 -35.17 -20.95 -9.48
CA GLY A 170 -36.46 -20.81 -8.79
C GLY A 170 -37.68 -20.58 -9.71
N HIS A 171 -38.87 -20.53 -9.10
CA HIS A 171 -40.14 -20.36 -9.84
C HIS A 171 -40.84 -19.04 -9.49
N ILE A 172 -41.43 -18.39 -10.50
CA ILE A 172 -42.27 -17.20 -10.32
C ILE A 172 -43.67 -17.65 -9.88
N THR A 173 -44.12 -17.10 -8.75
CA THR A 173 -45.49 -17.25 -8.23
C THR A 173 -46.27 -15.96 -8.44
N THR A 174 -47.57 -16.07 -8.77
CA THR A 174 -48.41 -14.91 -9.06
C THR A 174 -49.58 -14.81 -8.10
N LYS A 175 -49.84 -13.62 -7.55
CA LYS A 175 -51.05 -13.31 -6.79
C LYS A 175 -51.63 -11.99 -7.29
N GLY A 176 -52.69 -12.05 -8.10
CA GLY A 176 -53.23 -10.88 -8.79
C GLY A 176 -52.18 -10.25 -9.71
N ARG A 177 -51.87 -8.97 -9.50
CA ARG A 177 -50.86 -8.21 -10.28
C ARG A 177 -49.46 -8.25 -9.66
N ILE A 178 -49.21 -9.13 -8.69
CA ILE A 178 -47.93 -9.27 -8.00
C ILE A 178 -47.26 -10.56 -8.47
N TRP A 179 -46.04 -10.45 -8.97
CA TRP A 179 -45.13 -11.58 -9.20
C TRP A 179 -44.13 -11.65 -8.06
N SER A 180 -43.88 -12.86 -7.57
CA SER A 180 -42.93 -13.13 -6.48
C SER A 180 -42.00 -14.28 -6.86
N PHE A 181 -40.73 -14.13 -6.51
CA PHE A 181 -39.69 -15.12 -6.74
C PHE A 181 -38.92 -15.38 -5.44
N GLU A 182 -38.75 -16.64 -5.08
CA GLU A 182 -37.93 -17.08 -3.96
C GLU A 182 -36.68 -17.75 -4.51
N VAL A 183 -35.51 -17.31 -4.05
CA VAL A 183 -34.22 -17.83 -4.52
C VAL A 183 -34.06 -19.25 -4.01
N SER A 184 -33.80 -20.19 -4.92
CA SER A 184 -33.70 -21.61 -4.57
C SER A 184 -32.47 -21.87 -3.68
N THR A 185 -32.52 -22.93 -2.87
CA THR A 185 -31.35 -23.37 -2.09
C THR A 185 -30.16 -23.73 -3.00
N GLU A 186 -30.43 -24.21 -4.22
CA GLU A 186 -29.39 -24.51 -5.21
C GLU A 186 -28.70 -23.24 -5.68
N ASP A 187 -29.45 -22.20 -6.04
CA ASP A 187 -28.90 -20.90 -6.43
C ASP A 187 -28.12 -20.27 -5.28
N ILE A 188 -28.64 -20.32 -4.05
CA ILE A 188 -27.94 -19.83 -2.84
C ILE A 188 -26.61 -20.59 -2.68
N ASN A 189 -26.63 -21.92 -2.73
CA ASN A 189 -25.43 -22.75 -2.55
C ASN A 189 -24.43 -22.56 -3.70
N ALA A 190 -24.91 -22.43 -4.94
CA ALA A 190 -24.07 -22.07 -6.08
C ALA A 190 -23.41 -20.71 -5.81
N SER A 191 -24.18 -19.74 -5.32
CA SER A 191 -23.66 -18.45 -4.91
C SER A 191 -22.61 -18.54 -3.81
N ARG A 192 -22.83 -19.33 -2.75
CA ARG A 192 -21.83 -19.50 -1.67
C ARG A 192 -20.53 -20.13 -2.19
N ARG A 193 -20.63 -21.13 -3.07
CA ARG A 193 -19.47 -21.81 -3.68
C ARG A 193 -18.73 -20.92 -4.67
N GLU A 194 -19.45 -20.19 -5.52
CA GLU A 194 -18.89 -19.38 -6.60
C GLU A 194 -18.44 -17.99 -6.13
N PHE A 195 -19.14 -17.40 -5.15
CA PHE A 195 -18.90 -16.04 -4.67
C PHE A 195 -18.28 -15.97 -3.27
N LYS A 196 -17.97 -17.10 -2.61
CA LYS A 196 -17.46 -17.11 -1.21
C LYS A 196 -18.29 -16.18 -0.29
N ASP A 197 -19.61 -16.27 -0.40
CA ASP A 197 -20.58 -15.46 0.36
C ASP A 197 -20.63 -13.94 0.05
N ARG A 198 -20.10 -13.47 -1.10
CA ARG A 198 -20.07 -12.02 -1.46
C ARG A 198 -21.41 -11.35 -1.75
N GLY A 199 -22.51 -12.08 -1.97
CA GLY A 199 -23.80 -11.50 -2.38
C GLY A 199 -23.83 -10.95 -3.81
N VAL A 200 -24.90 -10.24 -4.20
CA VAL A 200 -25.10 -9.68 -5.55
C VAL A 200 -25.45 -8.19 -5.55
N GLU A 201 -24.96 -7.44 -6.54
CA GLU A 201 -25.18 -5.98 -6.62
C GLU A 201 -26.33 -5.59 -7.53
N LYS A 202 -26.76 -6.51 -8.41
CA LYS A 202 -27.86 -6.26 -9.33
C LYS A 202 -28.69 -7.51 -9.58
N ILE A 203 -29.99 -7.30 -9.68
CA ILE A 203 -30.98 -8.29 -10.11
C ILE A 203 -31.86 -7.67 -11.20
N ARG A 204 -32.43 -8.50 -12.08
CA ARG A 204 -33.42 -8.05 -13.07
C ARG A 204 -34.50 -9.09 -13.34
N TRP A 205 -35.68 -8.59 -13.64
CA TRP A 205 -36.79 -9.32 -14.23
C TRP A 205 -36.72 -9.12 -15.75
N VAL A 206 -36.84 -10.20 -16.51
CA VAL A 206 -36.87 -10.19 -17.97
C VAL A 206 -38.17 -10.86 -18.42
N PHE A 207 -38.90 -10.25 -19.33
CA PHE A 207 -40.14 -10.80 -19.88
C PHE A 207 -40.35 -10.30 -21.31
N ASP A 208 -41.22 -10.98 -22.06
CA ASP A 208 -41.50 -10.63 -23.45
C ASP A 208 -42.14 -9.24 -23.56
N LYS A 209 -41.80 -8.55 -24.64
CA LYS A 209 -42.39 -7.26 -24.99
C LYS A 209 -43.88 -7.42 -25.26
N VAL A 210 -44.66 -6.43 -24.83
CA VAL A 210 -46.11 -6.34 -25.10
C VAL A 210 -46.40 -5.04 -25.85
N ASP A 211 -47.50 -5.01 -26.61
CA ASP A 211 -47.87 -3.90 -27.51
C ASP A 211 -48.42 -2.64 -26.79
N ALA A 212 -48.26 -2.55 -25.46
CA ALA A 212 -48.65 -1.40 -24.66
C ALA A 212 -47.62 -1.08 -23.56
N PRO A 213 -47.64 0.13 -22.98
CA PRO A 213 -46.76 0.49 -21.88
C PRO A 213 -46.94 -0.42 -20.66
N VAL A 214 -45.82 -0.91 -20.12
CA VAL A 214 -45.77 -1.65 -18.86
C VAL A 214 -45.32 -0.71 -17.77
N PHE A 215 -46.15 -0.58 -16.74
CA PHE A 215 -45.85 0.16 -15.53
C PHE A 215 -45.80 -0.79 -14.33
N VAL A 216 -44.78 -0.63 -13.50
CA VAL A 216 -44.63 -1.36 -12.24
C VAL A 216 -44.47 -0.39 -11.08
N ARG A 217 -45.04 -0.73 -9.93
CA ARG A 217 -44.62 -0.12 -8.66
C ARG A 217 -43.19 -0.52 -8.37
N ARG A 218 -42.57 0.19 -7.42
CA ARG A 218 -41.18 -0.06 -7.02
C ARG A 218 -40.94 -1.57 -6.77
N PRO A 219 -40.01 -2.22 -7.51
CA PRO A 219 -39.63 -3.60 -7.23
C PRO A 219 -39.13 -3.76 -5.80
N LYS A 220 -39.46 -4.89 -5.18
CA LYS A 220 -39.03 -5.22 -3.81
C LYS A 220 -38.04 -6.38 -3.83
N ALA A 221 -37.12 -6.36 -2.86
CA ALA A 221 -36.17 -7.43 -2.63
C ALA A 221 -35.90 -7.56 -1.13
N PHE A 222 -35.64 -8.78 -0.69
CA PHE A 222 -35.47 -9.11 0.73
C PHE A 222 -34.25 -10.00 0.95
N THR A 223 -33.50 -9.76 2.03
CA THR A 223 -32.33 -10.58 2.41
C THR A 223 -32.64 -11.53 3.57
N ALA A 224 -31.72 -12.43 3.93
CA ALA A 224 -31.92 -13.34 5.07
C ALA A 224 -31.80 -12.66 6.44
N SER A 225 -31.33 -11.40 6.48
CA SER A 225 -31.17 -10.62 7.70
C SER A 225 -32.52 -10.42 8.38
N SER A 226 -32.58 -10.71 9.69
CA SER A 226 -33.78 -10.50 10.50
C SER A 226 -33.89 -9.04 10.95
N THR A 227 -35.10 -8.60 11.28
CA THR A 227 -35.33 -7.26 11.85
C THR A 227 -35.77 -7.31 13.30
N ASP A 228 -35.44 -6.28 14.07
CA ASP A 228 -35.93 -6.03 15.43
C ASP A 228 -36.24 -4.54 15.60
N ILE A 229 -36.86 -4.14 16.72
CA ILE A 229 -37.25 -2.77 17.01
C ILE A 229 -36.47 -2.23 18.21
N ALA A 230 -35.91 -1.03 18.08
CA ALA A 230 -35.29 -0.29 19.17
C ALA A 230 -35.89 1.12 19.28
N GLU A 231 -36.05 1.63 20.51
CA GLU A 231 -36.35 3.04 20.73
C GLU A 231 -35.04 3.83 20.85
N VAL A 232 -34.85 4.79 19.95
CA VAL A 232 -33.68 5.67 19.89
C VAL A 232 -34.12 7.10 20.19
N GLU A 233 -33.40 7.77 21.08
CA GLU A 233 -33.56 9.19 21.40
C GLU A 233 -32.46 9.98 20.69
N PHE A 234 -32.85 11.05 20.00
CA PHE A 234 -32.00 12.05 19.37
C PHE A 234 -32.15 13.38 20.09
N ARG A 235 -31.05 14.07 20.35
CA ARG A 235 -31.04 15.44 20.92
C ARG A 235 -29.82 16.22 20.47
N LEU A 236 -29.90 17.55 20.60
CA LEU A 236 -28.75 18.45 20.48
C LEU A 236 -28.35 18.97 21.86
N GLU A 237 -27.05 19.11 22.11
CA GLU A 237 -26.54 19.78 23.32
C GLU A 237 -26.98 21.24 23.40
N ALA A 238 -26.98 21.92 22.25
CA ALA A 238 -27.51 23.25 22.08
C ALA A 238 -28.74 23.19 21.15
N PRO A 239 -29.97 23.22 21.69
CA PRO A 239 -31.18 23.20 20.88
C PRO A 239 -31.25 24.39 19.91
N ILE A 240 -31.74 24.16 18.69
CA ILE A 240 -31.80 25.19 17.64
C ILE A 240 -33.26 25.53 17.33
N SER A 241 -33.72 26.69 17.82
CA SER A 241 -35.10 27.16 17.61
C SER A 241 -35.40 27.44 16.14
N ASN A 242 -36.63 27.10 15.72
CA ASN A 242 -37.16 27.34 14.37
C ASN A 242 -36.38 26.65 13.23
N GLN A 243 -35.60 25.61 13.54
CA GLN A 243 -34.96 24.77 12.52
C GLN A 243 -35.48 23.34 12.59
N PHE A 244 -35.56 22.70 11.42
CA PHE A 244 -35.98 21.32 11.27
C PHE A 244 -34.85 20.51 10.64
N GLY A 245 -34.50 19.40 11.28
CA GLY A 245 -33.70 18.35 10.66
C GLY A 245 -34.61 17.32 10.00
N ARG A 246 -34.06 16.51 9.09
CA ARG A 246 -34.77 15.37 8.51
C ARG A 246 -34.04 14.07 8.79
N ILE A 247 -34.72 13.14 9.46
CA ILE A 247 -34.23 11.78 9.69
C ILE A 247 -34.67 10.90 8.53
N THR A 248 -33.74 10.17 7.92
CA THR A 248 -33.98 9.21 6.84
C THR A 248 -33.29 7.88 7.11
N MET A 249 -33.99 6.77 6.90
CA MET A 249 -33.47 5.42 7.15
C MET A 249 -32.80 4.83 5.91
N TYR A 250 -31.77 4.01 6.13
CA TYR A 250 -31.16 3.11 5.15
C TYR A 250 -31.09 1.70 5.74
N ASN A 251 -31.53 0.68 5.00
CA ASN A 251 -31.69 -0.70 5.47
C ASN A 251 -32.58 -0.84 6.73
N GLY A 252 -33.66 -0.06 6.83
CA GLY A 252 -34.59 -0.10 7.97
C GLY A 252 -35.71 0.93 7.84
N THR A 253 -36.60 0.99 8.83
CA THR A 253 -37.76 1.89 8.84
C THR A 253 -37.98 2.53 10.21
N LEU A 254 -38.64 3.70 10.23
CA LEU A 254 -39.21 4.30 11.43
C LEU A 254 -40.65 3.79 11.59
N LEU A 255 -41.10 3.66 12.83
CA LEU A 255 -42.51 3.35 13.13
C LEU A 255 -43.25 4.60 13.58
N GLN A 256 -44.38 4.90 12.94
CA GLN A 256 -45.27 5.96 13.38
C GLN A 256 -45.84 5.64 14.77
N GLU A 257 -45.86 6.64 15.64
CA GLU A 257 -46.31 6.46 17.04
C GLU A 257 -47.80 6.13 17.16
N THR A 258 -48.60 6.51 16.16
CA THR A 258 -50.06 6.42 16.17
C THR A 258 -50.59 5.04 15.77
N ASP A 259 -49.96 4.39 14.79
CA ASP A 259 -50.43 3.12 14.20
C ASP A 259 -49.32 2.10 13.90
N ASP A 260 -48.09 2.35 14.34
CA ASP A 260 -46.88 1.56 14.04
C ASP A 260 -46.67 1.34 12.51
N ARG A 261 -47.17 2.26 11.67
CA ARG A 261 -46.90 2.24 10.22
C ARG A 261 -45.44 2.53 9.94
N GLU A 262 -44.86 1.78 9.00
CA GLU A 262 -43.50 1.99 8.55
C GLU A 262 -43.37 3.23 7.65
N VAL A 263 -42.41 4.10 7.98
CA VAL A 263 -41.99 5.24 7.16
C VAL A 263 -40.47 5.29 7.04
N TYR A 264 -39.97 5.84 5.93
CA TYR A 264 -38.53 5.94 5.68
C TYR A 264 -37.92 7.25 6.13
N SER A 265 -38.73 8.27 6.40
CA SER A 265 -38.25 9.57 6.88
C SER A 265 -39.24 10.26 7.81
N ARG A 266 -38.71 11.11 8.70
CA ARG A 266 -39.48 11.96 9.63
C ARG A 266 -38.74 13.27 9.85
N ASP A 267 -39.47 14.38 9.92
CA ASP A 267 -38.90 15.67 10.29
C ASP A 267 -38.72 15.77 11.82
N TRP A 268 -37.70 16.52 12.23
CA TRP A 268 -37.30 16.68 13.63
C TRP A 268 -37.16 18.17 13.96
N GLU A 269 -37.99 18.67 14.86
CA GLU A 269 -37.81 20.00 15.49
C GLU A 269 -36.54 20.01 16.34
N LEU A 270 -35.51 20.76 15.90
CA LEU A 270 -34.17 20.73 16.51
C LEU A 270 -34.10 21.44 17.88
N ASP A 271 -35.21 22.00 18.36
CA ASP A 271 -35.32 22.61 19.68
C ASP A 271 -35.77 21.62 20.79
N LYS A 272 -36.16 20.39 20.40
CA LYS A 272 -36.66 19.36 21.32
C LYS A 272 -36.01 18.00 21.04
N PRO A 273 -35.81 17.15 22.06
CA PRO A 273 -35.45 15.76 21.84
C PRO A 273 -36.54 15.01 21.05
N LEU A 274 -36.11 14.09 20.18
CA LEU A 274 -37.00 13.21 19.44
C LEU A 274 -36.73 11.76 19.82
N THR A 275 -37.74 11.06 20.33
CA THR A 275 -37.71 9.61 20.45
C THR A 275 -38.37 8.98 19.23
N SER A 276 -37.78 7.92 18.69
CA SER A 276 -38.38 7.16 17.59
C SER A 276 -38.15 5.67 17.76
N LYS A 277 -39.19 4.88 17.44
CA LYS A 277 -39.08 3.43 17.26
C LYS A 277 -38.47 3.16 15.89
N VAL A 278 -37.32 2.50 15.88
CA VAL A 278 -36.54 2.17 14.69
C VAL A 278 -36.57 0.66 14.49
N ARG A 279 -37.09 0.21 13.34
CA ARG A 279 -36.89 -1.16 12.87
C ARG A 279 -35.54 -1.26 12.17
N TYR A 280 -34.68 -2.13 12.68
CA TYR A 280 -33.30 -2.29 12.24
C TYR A 280 -32.95 -3.76 12.00
N ALA A 281 -31.91 -4.00 11.22
CA ALA A 281 -31.34 -5.32 10.98
C ALA A 281 -30.57 -5.82 12.21
N LYS A 282 -30.91 -7.01 12.72
CA LYS A 282 -30.34 -7.59 13.95
C LYS A 282 -29.40 -8.75 13.65
N ASP A 283 -29.92 -9.87 13.15
CA ASP A 283 -29.10 -11.03 12.77
C ASP A 283 -28.60 -10.82 11.34
N ILE A 284 -27.65 -9.88 11.20
CA ILE A 284 -27.11 -9.44 9.91
C ILE A 284 -26.30 -10.60 9.29
N GLU A 285 -26.75 -11.13 8.14
CA GLU A 285 -25.98 -12.14 7.39
C GLU A 285 -24.77 -11.50 6.69
N TYR A 286 -24.91 -10.26 6.23
CA TYR A 286 -23.89 -9.51 5.49
C TYR A 286 -23.86 -8.04 5.89
N LEU A 287 -22.69 -7.49 6.24
CA LEU A 287 -22.57 -6.17 6.88
C LEU A 287 -23.12 -5.00 6.04
N ALA A 288 -23.24 -5.15 4.72
CA ALA A 288 -23.93 -4.16 3.89
C ALA A 288 -25.43 -3.98 4.25
N ASP A 289 -26.05 -4.93 4.96
CA ASP A 289 -27.43 -4.84 5.46
C ASP A 289 -27.56 -4.04 6.76
N LYS A 290 -26.46 -3.55 7.34
CA LYS A 290 -26.48 -2.72 8.56
C LYS A 290 -27.43 -1.54 8.39
N THR A 291 -28.32 -1.33 9.37
CA THR A 291 -29.24 -0.19 9.38
C THR A 291 -28.54 1.08 9.80
N SER A 292 -28.72 2.14 9.01
CA SER A 292 -28.19 3.46 9.30
C SER A 292 -29.30 4.51 9.32
N ILE A 293 -29.11 5.50 10.19
CA ILE A 293 -29.97 6.67 10.35
C ILE A 293 -29.19 7.86 9.81
N ARG A 294 -29.75 8.53 8.81
CA ARG A 294 -29.21 9.76 8.21
C ARG A 294 -29.96 10.96 8.75
N ILE A 295 -29.25 11.93 9.28
CA ILE A 295 -29.82 13.15 9.86
C ILE A 295 -29.33 14.33 9.01
N GLN A 296 -30.23 14.89 8.21
CA GLN A 296 -29.96 16.07 7.39
C GLN A 296 -30.23 17.33 8.23
N PHE A 297 -29.21 18.19 8.33
CA PHE A 297 -29.30 19.57 8.82
C PHE A 297 -29.28 20.54 7.63
N GLU A 298 -29.37 21.85 7.88
CA GLU A 298 -29.37 22.86 6.81
C GLU A 298 -28.08 22.85 5.96
N ASP A 299 -26.92 22.63 6.59
CA ASP A 299 -25.60 22.75 5.96
C ASP A 299 -24.87 21.40 5.77
N ARG A 300 -25.33 20.31 6.38
CA ARG A 300 -24.62 19.02 6.41
C ARG A 300 -25.56 17.83 6.64
N MET A 301 -25.08 16.62 6.35
CA MET A 301 -25.74 15.38 6.75
C MET A 301 -24.81 14.51 7.59
N VAL A 302 -25.36 13.94 8.67
CA VAL A 302 -24.66 13.02 9.56
C VAL A 302 -25.30 11.64 9.49
N THR A 303 -24.51 10.59 9.33
CA THR A 303 -25.02 9.21 9.36
C THR A 303 -24.49 8.46 10.57
N ILE A 304 -25.38 7.75 11.27
CA ILE A 304 -25.05 6.89 12.40
C ILE A 304 -25.60 5.49 12.14
N ALA A 305 -24.89 4.44 12.57
CA ALA A 305 -25.45 3.09 12.48
C ALA A 305 -26.24 2.76 13.74
N VAL A 306 -27.36 2.06 13.59
CA VAL A 306 -28.18 1.64 14.74
C VAL A 306 -27.40 0.70 15.64
N ALA A 307 -26.64 -0.25 15.08
CA ALA A 307 -25.81 -1.16 15.86
C ALA A 307 -24.78 -0.43 16.72
N ASP A 308 -24.23 0.70 16.25
CA ASP A 308 -23.26 1.48 17.04
C ASP A 308 -23.92 2.07 18.31
N ILE A 309 -25.16 2.56 18.22
CA ILE A 309 -25.94 3.02 19.39
C ILE A 309 -26.20 1.87 20.37
N LEU A 310 -26.55 0.69 19.85
CA LEU A 310 -26.97 -0.45 20.66
C LEU A 310 -25.80 -1.17 21.33
N GLU A 311 -24.66 -1.26 20.66
CA GLU A 311 -23.50 -2.07 21.09
C GLU A 311 -22.41 -1.22 21.74
N LYS A 312 -22.20 0.02 21.29
CA LYS A 312 -21.09 0.89 21.74
C LYS A 312 -21.51 2.00 22.69
N GLY A 313 -22.82 2.19 22.90
CA GLY A 313 -23.39 3.22 23.75
C GLY A 313 -23.76 4.50 22.99
N PRO A 314 -23.87 5.66 23.68
CA PRO A 314 -24.23 6.92 23.02
C PRO A 314 -23.29 7.27 21.87
N VAL A 315 -23.88 7.67 20.73
CA VAL A 315 -23.17 8.29 19.63
C VAL A 315 -23.20 9.80 19.85
N TYR A 316 -22.02 10.39 20.07
CA TYR A 316 -21.85 11.83 20.32
C TYR A 316 -20.99 12.46 19.24
N PHE A 317 -21.55 13.42 18.50
CA PHE A 317 -20.87 14.15 17.45
C PHE A 317 -20.74 15.63 17.82
N ALA A 318 -19.58 15.98 18.39
CA ALA A 318 -19.36 17.30 18.98
C ALA A 318 -19.50 18.47 18.00
N GLN A 319 -19.23 18.28 16.70
CA GLN A 319 -19.24 19.38 15.71
C GLN A 319 -20.62 20.04 15.54
N CYS A 320 -21.71 19.35 15.87
CA CYS A 320 -23.05 19.94 15.95
C CYS A 320 -23.79 19.60 17.25
N GLY A 321 -23.08 19.10 18.27
CA GLY A 321 -23.66 18.70 19.55
C GLY A 321 -24.70 17.58 19.44
N LEU A 322 -24.67 16.76 18.38
CA LEU A 322 -25.64 15.67 18.20
C LEU A 322 -25.36 14.54 19.18
N VAL A 323 -26.41 14.06 19.83
CA VAL A 323 -26.40 12.87 20.69
C VAL A 323 -27.51 11.92 20.25
N ALA A 324 -27.15 10.66 19.99
CA ALA A 324 -28.09 9.57 19.78
C ALA A 324 -27.84 8.44 20.77
N LEU A 325 -28.88 7.98 21.47
CA LEU A 325 -28.78 6.92 22.46
C LEU A 325 -30.02 6.02 22.47
N LYS A 326 -29.86 4.78 22.93
CA LYS A 326 -30.99 3.89 23.18
C LYS A 326 -31.83 4.44 24.33
N LYS A 327 -33.14 4.52 24.18
CA LYS A 327 -34.05 4.95 25.26
C LYS A 327 -33.92 4.02 26.47
N GLY A 328 -33.88 4.59 27.67
CA GLY A 328 -33.66 3.83 28.91
C GLY A 328 -32.24 3.27 29.05
N SER A 329 -31.27 3.82 28.31
CA SER A 329 -29.84 3.51 28.52
C SER A 329 -29.43 3.74 29.97
N LYS A 330 -28.57 2.86 30.50
CA LYS A 330 -28.08 2.90 31.88
C LYS A 330 -27.25 4.14 32.22
N PHE A 331 -26.74 4.84 31.20
CA PHE A 331 -25.92 6.04 31.33
C PHE A 331 -26.55 7.17 30.54
N SER A 332 -26.64 8.34 31.15
CA SER A 332 -26.95 9.60 30.47
C SER A 332 -25.76 10.06 29.60
N HIS A 333 -26.03 10.98 28.68
CA HIS A 333 -24.99 11.64 27.88
C HIS A 333 -23.96 12.38 28.74
N GLU A 334 -24.41 13.10 29.76
CA GLU A 334 -23.53 13.83 30.67
C GLU A 334 -22.61 12.88 31.45
N GLU A 335 -23.12 11.73 31.91
CA GLU A 335 -22.30 10.70 32.55
C GLU A 335 -21.31 10.07 31.56
N TYR A 336 -21.71 9.89 30.29
CA TYR A 336 -20.82 9.40 29.24
C TYR A 336 -19.67 10.39 28.96
N LYS A 337 -19.99 11.67 28.77
CA LYS A 337 -18.98 12.74 28.59
C LYS A 337 -18.07 12.84 29.80
N ALA A 338 -18.62 12.85 31.01
CA ALA A 338 -17.83 12.90 32.24
C ALA A 338 -16.85 11.70 32.33
N ARG A 339 -17.30 10.50 31.95
CA ARG A 339 -16.45 9.31 31.93
C ARG A 339 -15.34 9.37 30.89
N MET A 340 -15.58 10.01 29.74
CA MET A 340 -14.61 10.09 28.65
C MET A 340 -13.77 11.37 28.69
N ALA A 341 -14.08 12.34 29.56
CA ALA A 341 -13.42 13.65 29.62
C ALA A 341 -11.91 13.60 29.89
N GLU A 342 -11.44 12.55 30.58
CA GLU A 342 -10.01 12.32 30.84
C GLU A 342 -9.28 11.67 29.65
N ASN A 343 -10.02 11.08 28.71
CA ASN A 343 -9.44 10.46 27.53
C ASN A 343 -9.13 11.52 26.47
N LYS A 344 -8.12 11.24 25.65
CA LYS A 344 -7.75 12.07 24.49
C LYS A 344 -7.60 11.20 23.25
N PRO A 345 -7.91 11.73 22.04
CA PRO A 345 -7.58 11.05 20.79
C PRO A 345 -6.09 10.68 20.74
N ILE A 346 -5.75 9.58 20.07
CA ILE A 346 -4.35 9.12 20.01
C ILE A 346 -3.44 10.18 19.39
N LEU A 347 -3.89 10.86 18.34
CA LEU A 347 -3.13 11.93 17.69
C LEU A 347 -2.75 13.05 18.68
N ASP A 348 -3.67 13.45 19.56
CA ASP A 348 -3.39 14.45 20.61
C ASP A 348 -2.44 13.92 21.67
N ARG A 349 -2.54 12.63 22.02
CA ARG A 349 -1.60 11.99 22.93
C ARG A 349 -0.19 12.00 22.34
N VAL A 350 -0.02 11.71 21.05
CA VAL A 350 1.27 11.78 20.36
C VAL A 350 1.86 13.20 20.41
N ARG A 351 1.06 14.25 20.17
CA ARG A 351 1.51 15.65 20.26
C ARG A 351 2.08 16.01 21.65
N ASN A 352 1.58 15.36 22.70
CA ASN A 352 2.00 15.58 24.09
C ASN A 352 3.11 14.63 24.56
N MET A 353 3.53 13.66 23.75
CA MET A 353 4.67 12.79 24.06
C MET A 353 5.99 13.47 23.67
N PRO A 354 7.13 13.05 24.23
CA PRO A 354 8.43 13.36 23.64
C PRO A 354 8.49 12.89 22.18
N ASP A 355 9.42 13.46 21.41
CA ASP A 355 9.73 12.93 20.08
C ASP A 355 10.05 11.43 20.17
N GLN A 356 9.61 10.65 19.18
CA GLN A 356 10.07 9.28 19.02
C GLN A 356 11.59 9.29 18.73
N SER A 357 12.30 8.29 19.27
CA SER A 357 13.69 8.00 18.89
C SER A 357 13.73 6.77 18.00
N PHE A 358 14.75 6.67 17.14
CA PHE A 358 14.93 5.51 16.30
C PHE A 358 15.20 4.25 17.14
N GLU A 359 15.99 4.39 18.21
CA GLU A 359 16.37 3.30 19.11
C GLU A 359 15.15 2.73 19.84
N GLN A 360 14.27 3.59 20.36
CA GLN A 360 13.02 3.16 21.00
C GLN A 360 12.07 2.49 20.02
N ALA A 361 11.89 3.06 18.81
CA ALA A 361 11.06 2.48 17.77
C ALA A 361 11.57 1.07 17.40
N TRP A 362 12.88 0.94 17.18
CA TRP A 362 13.51 -0.32 16.84
C TRP A 362 13.29 -1.39 17.92
N GLU A 363 13.58 -1.08 19.18
CA GLU A 363 13.44 -2.01 20.31
C GLU A 363 12.01 -2.55 20.46
N ASN A 364 11.00 -1.71 20.24
CA ASN A 364 9.61 -2.06 20.46
C ASN A 364 8.96 -2.75 19.24
N VAL A 365 9.34 -2.36 18.03
CA VAL A 365 8.68 -2.79 16.79
C VAL A 365 9.35 -4.03 16.20
N HIS A 366 10.68 -4.10 16.18
CA HIS A 366 11.42 -5.14 15.49
C HIS A 366 11.27 -6.52 16.15
N ARG A 367 11.37 -7.58 15.34
CA ARG A 367 11.37 -8.98 15.79
C ARG A 367 12.49 -9.74 15.11
N LYS A 368 13.38 -10.33 15.91
CA LYS A 368 14.54 -11.10 15.43
C LYS A 368 14.18 -12.23 14.44
N LYS A 369 12.97 -12.78 14.51
CA LYS A 369 12.49 -13.82 13.55
C LYS A 369 12.37 -13.32 12.09
N TRP A 370 12.45 -12.00 11.86
CA TRP A 370 12.41 -11.40 10.52
C TRP A 370 13.79 -11.22 9.90
N ASP A 371 14.85 -11.48 10.67
CA ASP A 371 16.24 -11.49 10.20
C ASP A 371 16.57 -12.82 9.55
N ASN A 372 16.04 -13.03 8.35
CA ASN A 372 16.23 -14.27 7.59
C ASN A 372 16.20 -14.07 6.07
N SER A 373 16.31 -12.83 5.59
CA SER A 373 16.29 -12.48 4.18
C SER A 373 17.54 -13.03 3.47
N PRO A 374 17.40 -13.65 2.29
CA PRO A 374 18.51 -13.80 1.37
C PRO A 374 19.05 -12.42 0.96
N MET A 375 20.30 -12.36 0.53
CA MET A 375 20.90 -11.15 -0.02
C MET A 375 21.26 -11.37 -1.49
N MET A 376 20.65 -10.58 -2.37
CA MET A 376 21.12 -10.48 -3.75
C MET A 376 22.40 -9.66 -3.79
N LEU A 377 23.36 -10.08 -4.60
CA LEU A 377 24.60 -9.38 -4.87
C LEU A 377 24.78 -9.23 -6.39
N SER A 378 25.21 -8.04 -6.81
CA SER A 378 25.60 -7.72 -8.18
C SER A 378 26.37 -6.41 -8.20
N LEU A 379 26.96 -6.06 -9.34
CA LEU A 379 27.26 -4.66 -9.63
C LEU A 379 25.96 -3.86 -9.83
N ALA A 380 26.05 -2.54 -9.71
CA ALA A 380 24.89 -1.65 -9.87
C ALA A 380 24.17 -1.84 -11.21
N CYS A 381 22.88 -2.17 -11.16
CA CYS A 381 22.00 -2.43 -12.28
C CYS A 381 22.41 -3.58 -13.21
N ASP A 382 23.41 -4.39 -12.85
CA ASP A 382 23.90 -5.49 -13.69
C ASP A 382 22.83 -6.58 -13.89
N ASN A 383 22.89 -7.35 -14.97
CA ASN A 383 21.98 -8.46 -15.21
C ASN A 383 22.46 -9.79 -14.58
N VAL A 384 23.75 -9.89 -14.25
CA VAL A 384 24.34 -11.02 -13.53
C VAL A 384 24.08 -10.84 -12.04
N LYS A 385 23.28 -11.75 -11.48
CA LYS A 385 22.89 -11.75 -10.07
C LYS A 385 23.43 -12.98 -9.37
N TYR A 386 23.72 -12.83 -8.08
CA TYR A 386 24.07 -13.91 -7.16
C TYR A 386 23.20 -13.76 -5.91
N ILE A 387 22.87 -14.85 -5.24
CA ILE A 387 22.09 -14.81 -4.00
C ILE A 387 22.86 -15.56 -2.91
N VAL A 388 23.02 -14.93 -1.75
CA VAL A 388 23.59 -15.54 -0.55
C VAL A 388 22.49 -15.68 0.50
N HIS A 389 22.16 -16.91 0.84
CA HIS A 389 21.16 -17.23 1.86
C HIS A 389 21.76 -17.16 3.28
N PRO A 390 20.92 -17.03 4.33
CA PRO A 390 21.40 -17.03 5.72
C PRO A 390 22.23 -18.27 6.10
N ASP A 391 22.01 -19.41 5.46
CA ASP A 391 22.76 -20.65 5.70
C ASP A 391 24.15 -20.71 5.03
N GLY A 392 24.52 -19.68 4.28
CA GLY A 392 25.77 -19.59 3.51
C GLY A 392 25.64 -20.10 2.09
N ARG A 393 24.49 -20.64 1.71
CA ARG A 393 24.25 -21.12 0.36
C ARG A 393 24.36 -20.00 -0.65
N ILE A 394 25.17 -20.22 -1.67
CA ILE A 394 25.35 -19.33 -2.81
C ILE A 394 24.53 -19.89 -3.95
N VAL A 395 23.66 -19.08 -4.55
CA VAL A 395 22.83 -19.47 -5.69
C VAL A 395 23.14 -18.55 -6.86
N VAL A 396 23.45 -19.14 -8.02
CA VAL A 396 23.52 -18.44 -9.31
C VAL A 396 22.22 -18.73 -10.06
N PRO A 397 21.30 -17.77 -10.08
CA PRO A 397 20.03 -17.96 -10.76
C PRO A 397 20.18 -17.99 -12.28
N ASN A 398 19.23 -18.65 -12.95
CA ASN A 398 19.15 -18.55 -14.41
C ASN A 398 18.84 -17.11 -14.84
N SER A 399 19.57 -16.63 -15.85
CA SER A 399 19.64 -15.22 -16.28
C SER A 399 18.42 -14.69 -17.05
N ASP A 400 17.29 -15.40 -17.05
CA ASP A 400 16.07 -14.91 -17.68
C ASP A 400 15.37 -13.92 -16.74
N TYR A 401 15.57 -12.63 -16.98
CA TYR A 401 14.90 -11.52 -16.27
C TYR A 401 13.36 -11.59 -16.31
N ARG A 402 12.76 -12.51 -17.09
CA ARG A 402 11.30 -12.70 -17.17
C ARG A 402 10.79 -13.86 -16.31
N ARG A 403 11.65 -14.63 -15.64
CA ARG A 403 11.24 -15.83 -14.88
C ARG A 403 11.48 -15.68 -13.38
N GLN A 404 10.58 -16.25 -12.59
CA GLN A 404 10.83 -16.51 -11.18
C GLN A 404 11.97 -17.54 -11.03
N TYR A 405 12.70 -17.45 -9.93
CA TYR A 405 13.81 -18.33 -9.58
C TYR A 405 13.32 -19.80 -9.41
N THR A 406 13.31 -20.60 -10.48
CA THR A 406 12.89 -22.02 -10.45
C THR A 406 14.06 -22.99 -10.56
N ASP A 407 14.07 -24.04 -9.73
CA ASP A 407 14.65 -25.42 -9.77
C ASP A 407 15.84 -25.82 -10.68
N HIS A 408 16.55 -24.89 -11.30
CA HIS A 408 17.61 -25.16 -12.29
C HIS A 408 18.83 -24.26 -12.06
N SER A 409 19.02 -23.73 -10.85
CA SER A 409 20.12 -22.83 -10.49
C SER A 409 21.35 -23.62 -10.09
N PHE A 410 22.53 -23.18 -10.54
CA PHE A 410 23.79 -23.61 -9.94
C PHE A 410 23.85 -23.12 -8.49
N TYR A 411 24.31 -23.96 -7.57
CA TYR A 411 24.47 -23.54 -6.19
C TYR A 411 25.67 -24.20 -5.50
N ILE A 412 26.17 -23.48 -4.48
CA ILE A 412 27.17 -23.97 -3.54
C ILE A 412 26.55 -23.96 -2.15
N LEU A 413 26.49 -25.12 -1.50
CA LEU A 413 25.97 -25.27 -0.14
C LEU A 413 27.14 -25.61 0.81
N PRO A 414 27.55 -24.68 1.68
CA PRO A 414 28.56 -24.98 2.68
C PRO A 414 27.98 -25.79 3.84
N ALA A 415 28.78 -26.71 4.37
CA ALA A 415 28.52 -27.45 5.59
C ALA A 415 29.73 -27.35 6.54
N TYR A 416 29.46 -26.93 7.77
CA TYR A 416 30.46 -26.51 8.73
C TYR A 416 30.63 -27.52 9.87
N GLY A 417 31.87 -27.91 10.14
CA GLY A 417 32.22 -28.77 11.26
C GLY A 417 31.52 -30.13 11.23
N SER A 418 30.98 -30.53 12.39
CA SER A 418 30.11 -31.71 12.52
C SER A 418 28.64 -31.44 12.18
N GLY A 419 28.25 -30.17 12.07
CA GLY A 419 26.85 -29.75 11.92
C GLY A 419 26.06 -29.72 13.24
N GLN A 420 26.70 -29.95 14.38
CA GLN A 420 26.05 -29.97 15.70
C GLN A 420 26.43 -28.74 16.54
N ASN A 421 25.49 -28.21 17.33
CA ASN A 421 25.71 -27.10 18.26
C ASN A 421 26.37 -25.86 17.62
N LEU A 422 25.97 -25.52 16.39
CA LEU A 422 26.49 -24.37 15.67
C LEU A 422 25.83 -23.07 16.16
N THR A 423 26.64 -22.07 16.53
CA THR A 423 26.15 -20.70 16.76
C THR A 423 26.31 -19.88 15.47
N HIS A 424 25.20 -19.44 14.88
CA HIS A 424 25.19 -18.61 13.67
C HIS A 424 25.47 -17.12 13.99
N PHE A 425 26.15 -16.42 13.08
CA PHE A 425 26.23 -14.95 13.05
C PHE A 425 26.18 -14.45 11.61
N ARG A 426 25.67 -13.24 11.42
CA ARG A 426 25.62 -12.55 10.13
C ARG A 426 25.55 -11.04 10.30
N ASN A 427 26.30 -10.32 9.49
CA ASN A 427 26.33 -8.86 9.43
C ASN A 427 26.84 -8.39 8.05
N LEU A 428 26.74 -7.10 7.77
CA LEU A 428 27.38 -6.49 6.60
C LEU A 428 28.80 -6.00 6.94
N TYR A 429 29.72 -6.09 5.98
CA TYR A 429 31.04 -5.46 6.07
C TYR A 429 30.92 -3.93 6.02
N GLU A 430 31.70 -3.23 6.84
CA GLU A 430 31.52 -1.78 7.10
C GLU A 430 30.07 -1.42 7.48
N ASP A 431 29.32 -2.36 8.05
CA ASP A 431 27.94 -2.23 8.55
C ASP A 431 26.84 -1.90 7.51
N TRP A 432 27.17 -1.57 6.26
CA TRP A 432 26.18 -1.25 5.22
C TRP A 432 26.51 -1.74 3.81
N MET A 433 27.77 -2.11 3.54
CA MET A 433 28.17 -2.48 2.17
C MET A 433 27.49 -3.78 1.74
N PRO A 434 27.28 -4.00 0.43
CA PRO A 434 26.67 -5.21 -0.08
C PRO A 434 27.66 -6.39 -0.06
N ILE A 435 28.12 -6.71 1.14
CA ILE A 435 29.19 -7.66 1.43
C ILE A 435 28.78 -8.39 2.73
N PRO A 436 27.90 -9.41 2.64
CA PRO A 436 27.51 -10.19 3.80
C PRO A 436 28.72 -10.97 4.34
N VAL A 437 28.91 -10.87 5.66
CA VAL A 437 29.84 -11.66 6.46
C VAL A 437 29.01 -12.53 7.37
N GLN A 438 29.05 -13.84 7.16
CA GLN A 438 28.27 -14.80 7.92
C GLN A 438 29.07 -16.03 8.29
N GLY A 439 28.60 -16.79 9.24
CA GLY A 439 29.34 -17.96 9.66
C GLY A 439 28.75 -18.69 10.84
N TYR A 440 29.49 -19.70 11.26
CA TYR A 440 29.12 -20.57 12.36
C TYR A 440 30.31 -20.80 13.28
N LYS A 441 30.03 -20.81 14.58
CA LYS A 441 30.98 -21.25 15.59
C LYS A 441 30.61 -22.65 16.08
N GLU A 442 31.56 -23.56 16.01
CA GLU A 442 31.48 -24.90 16.60
C GLU A 442 32.58 -25.05 17.66
N ASN A 443 32.20 -25.05 18.93
CA ASN A 443 33.16 -25.06 20.05
C ASN A 443 34.19 -23.92 19.93
N ASN A 444 35.43 -24.25 19.56
CA ASN A 444 36.55 -23.31 19.38
C ASN A 444 36.96 -23.14 17.91
N VAL A 445 36.14 -23.59 16.96
CA VAL A 445 36.38 -23.34 15.53
C VAL A 445 35.33 -22.37 15.03
N VAL A 446 35.78 -21.29 14.41
CA VAL A 446 34.93 -20.31 13.73
C VAL A 446 35.09 -20.52 12.24
N TYR A 447 33.97 -20.78 11.57
CA TYR A 447 33.87 -20.80 10.12
C TYR A 447 33.20 -19.51 9.68
N SER A 448 33.85 -18.72 8.82
CA SER A 448 33.24 -17.50 8.27
C SER A 448 33.28 -17.48 6.75
N GLN A 449 32.30 -16.80 6.18
CA GLN A 449 32.05 -16.62 4.75
C GLN A 449 31.83 -15.13 4.52
N ARG A 450 32.69 -14.50 3.72
CA ARG A 450 32.50 -13.12 3.24
C ARG A 450 32.27 -13.14 1.74
N SER A 451 31.10 -12.71 1.29
CA SER A 451 30.72 -12.74 -0.13
C SER A 451 30.53 -11.34 -0.69
N PHE A 452 30.94 -11.10 -1.93
CA PHE A 452 30.75 -9.82 -2.63
C PHE A 452 30.85 -9.99 -4.15
N VAL A 453 30.47 -8.96 -4.91
CA VAL A 453 30.67 -8.90 -6.36
C VAL A 453 31.61 -7.75 -6.69
N ALA A 454 32.76 -8.07 -7.26
CA ALA A 454 33.81 -7.11 -7.61
C ALA A 454 33.75 -6.72 -9.10
N PRO A 455 34.06 -5.46 -9.44
CA PRO A 455 34.33 -5.05 -10.82
C PRO A 455 35.74 -5.51 -11.21
N THR A 456 35.88 -6.23 -12.33
CA THR A 456 37.19 -6.79 -12.74
C THR A 456 37.99 -5.89 -13.69
N ASP A 457 37.35 -4.93 -14.36
CA ASP A 457 38.04 -3.93 -15.19
C ASP A 457 38.47 -2.71 -14.37
N ARG A 458 39.77 -2.37 -14.42
CA ARG A 458 40.37 -1.21 -13.72
C ARG A 458 39.98 0.16 -14.29
N MET A 459 39.25 0.23 -15.40
CA MET A 459 38.81 1.51 -15.96
C MET A 459 37.66 2.06 -15.10
N ARG A 460 38.02 3.05 -14.28
CA ARG A 460 37.11 3.74 -13.36
C ARG A 460 35.98 4.44 -14.13
N PRO A 461 34.71 4.22 -13.77
CA PRO A 461 33.60 4.69 -14.57
C PRO A 461 33.38 6.20 -14.47
N ASN A 462 33.21 6.88 -15.63
CA ASN A 462 32.46 8.14 -15.75
C ASN A 462 30.96 7.81 -15.98
N LYS A 463 30.08 8.80 -16.17
CA LYS A 463 28.61 8.63 -16.26
C LYS A 463 28.17 7.36 -17.04
N LEU A 464 27.40 6.47 -16.39
CA LEU A 464 26.91 5.16 -16.89
C LEU A 464 27.97 4.08 -17.21
N ASP A 465 29.27 4.35 -17.04
CA ASP A 465 30.32 3.34 -17.25
C ASP A 465 30.28 2.22 -16.20
N TRP A 466 29.54 2.36 -15.08
CA TRP A 466 29.41 1.32 -14.05
C TRP A 466 28.79 0.03 -14.58
N LEU A 467 28.11 0.09 -15.74
CA LEU A 467 27.52 -1.06 -16.44
C LEU A 467 28.53 -1.83 -17.32
N LYS A 468 29.77 -1.34 -17.46
CA LYS A 468 30.76 -1.91 -18.37
C LYS A 468 31.71 -2.91 -17.70
N ALA A 469 31.81 -2.90 -16.38
CA ALA A 469 32.72 -3.79 -15.66
C ALA A 469 32.18 -5.23 -15.67
N GLU A 470 33.05 -6.21 -15.98
CA GLU A 470 32.69 -7.62 -15.86
C GLU A 470 32.51 -7.99 -14.36
N PRO A 471 31.33 -8.48 -13.95
CA PRO A 471 31.05 -8.79 -12.56
C PRO A 471 31.69 -10.13 -12.16
N LEU A 472 32.48 -10.12 -11.08
CA LEU A 472 33.06 -11.33 -10.48
C LEU A 472 32.54 -11.52 -9.06
N PHE A 473 31.77 -12.58 -8.84
CA PHE A 473 31.41 -12.96 -7.48
C PHE A 473 32.60 -13.62 -6.79
N VAL A 474 32.86 -13.21 -5.56
CA VAL A 474 33.90 -13.71 -4.68
C VAL A 474 33.26 -14.14 -3.36
N SER A 475 33.56 -15.35 -2.88
CA SER A 475 33.23 -15.79 -1.53
C SER A 475 34.46 -16.35 -0.83
N GLU A 476 34.91 -15.64 0.19
CA GLU A 476 36.06 -16.00 1.02
C GLU A 476 35.58 -16.85 2.20
N PHE A 477 36.08 -18.08 2.30
CA PHE A 477 35.81 -18.97 3.43
C PHE A 477 37.03 -19.02 4.34
N THR A 478 36.84 -18.73 5.61
CA THR A 478 37.86 -18.80 6.65
C THR A 478 37.52 -19.89 7.66
N ILE A 479 38.54 -20.64 8.10
CA ILE A 479 38.47 -21.60 9.20
C ILE A 479 39.50 -21.17 10.25
N GLU A 480 39.03 -20.78 11.43
CA GLU A 480 39.88 -20.27 12.51
C GLU A 480 39.74 -21.13 13.77
N ASN A 481 40.87 -21.57 14.33
CA ASN A 481 40.91 -22.25 15.62
C ASN A 481 41.21 -21.25 16.74
N THR A 482 40.18 -20.88 17.50
CA THR A 482 40.30 -19.95 18.62
C THR A 482 40.78 -20.61 19.91
N ALA A 483 41.11 -21.92 19.91
CA ALA A 483 41.65 -22.60 21.08
C ALA A 483 43.16 -22.46 21.20
N ALA A 484 43.65 -22.62 22.44
CA ALA A 484 45.07 -22.78 22.75
C ALA A 484 45.64 -24.19 22.43
N LYS A 485 44.88 -25.05 21.75
CA LYS A 485 45.28 -26.40 21.35
C LYS A 485 44.83 -26.70 19.91
N ASN A 486 45.45 -27.70 19.29
CA ASN A 486 45.02 -28.16 17.96
C ASN A 486 43.59 -28.67 18.01
N THR A 487 42.79 -28.28 17.02
CA THR A 487 41.37 -28.61 16.96
C THR A 487 41.04 -29.19 15.59
N LYS A 488 40.20 -30.22 15.56
CA LYS A 488 39.69 -30.78 14.31
C LYS A 488 38.76 -29.77 13.64
N ALA A 489 38.97 -29.50 12.35
CA ALA A 489 38.09 -28.67 11.55
C ALA A 489 37.66 -29.39 10.28
N LYS A 490 36.47 -29.07 9.78
CA LYS A 490 35.93 -29.58 8.53
C LYS A 490 35.03 -28.53 7.88
N LEU A 491 35.26 -28.28 6.60
CA LEU A 491 34.38 -27.51 5.72
C LEU A 491 34.08 -28.38 4.49
N LEU A 492 32.82 -28.53 4.16
CA LEU A 492 32.38 -29.13 2.90
C LEU A 492 31.68 -28.05 2.10
N LEU A 493 32.07 -27.87 0.84
CA LEU A 493 31.32 -27.10 -0.13
C LEU A 493 30.65 -28.09 -1.09
N GLU A 494 29.36 -28.34 -0.94
CA GLU A 494 28.60 -29.09 -1.93
C GLU A 494 28.35 -28.19 -3.15
N ILE A 495 28.73 -28.63 -4.34
CA ILE A 495 28.70 -27.82 -5.56
C ILE A 495 27.86 -28.53 -6.60
N MET A 496 26.75 -27.91 -6.96
CA MET A 496 25.69 -28.55 -7.72
C MET A 496 25.40 -27.72 -8.98
N ALA A 497 25.46 -28.37 -10.14
CA ALA A 497 25.07 -27.80 -11.42
C ALA A 497 23.56 -27.51 -11.49
N LYS A 498 22.77 -28.30 -10.77
CA LYS A 498 21.32 -28.16 -10.50
C LYS A 498 20.92 -29.10 -9.35
N THR A 499 19.67 -29.05 -8.89
CA THR A 499 19.13 -29.75 -7.69
C THR A 499 19.67 -31.18 -7.45
N ASP A 500 19.75 -32.02 -8.49
CA ASP A 500 20.19 -33.43 -8.36
C ASP A 500 21.46 -33.77 -9.15
N THR A 501 22.24 -32.79 -9.58
CA THR A 501 23.43 -33.02 -10.41
C THR A 501 24.62 -32.26 -9.86
N PRO A 502 25.63 -32.94 -9.28
CA PRO A 502 26.89 -32.32 -8.91
C PRO A 502 27.58 -31.65 -10.11
N ALA A 503 28.30 -30.57 -9.86
CA ALA A 503 29.19 -30.00 -10.86
C ALA A 503 30.46 -30.86 -10.99
N ASP A 504 31.10 -30.82 -12.16
CA ASP A 504 32.38 -31.50 -12.37
C ASP A 504 33.51 -30.65 -11.78
N LEU A 505 34.37 -31.28 -10.98
CA LEU A 505 35.48 -30.61 -10.29
C LEU A 505 36.80 -31.20 -10.74
N GLN A 506 37.76 -30.34 -11.10
CA GLN A 506 39.09 -30.77 -11.54
C GLN A 506 40.17 -29.99 -10.81
N PHE A 507 41.16 -30.69 -10.24
CA PHE A 507 42.34 -30.05 -9.67
C PHE A 507 43.16 -29.35 -10.76
N VAL A 508 43.64 -28.16 -10.44
CA VAL A 508 44.52 -27.34 -11.27
C VAL A 508 45.62 -26.74 -10.40
N ASP A 509 46.61 -26.08 -11.01
CA ASP A 509 47.61 -25.35 -10.23
C ASP A 509 46.92 -24.33 -9.30
N LYS A 510 47.28 -24.35 -8.01
CA LYS A 510 46.76 -23.49 -6.92
C LYS A 510 45.27 -23.63 -6.55
N GLY A 511 44.52 -24.57 -7.12
CA GLY A 511 43.10 -24.69 -6.81
C GLY A 511 42.30 -25.78 -7.52
N VAL A 512 40.99 -25.57 -7.62
CA VAL A 512 40.03 -26.46 -8.26
C VAL A 512 39.15 -25.66 -9.23
N VAL A 513 39.02 -26.11 -10.47
CA VAL A 513 38.05 -25.53 -11.42
C VAL A 513 36.70 -26.24 -11.32
N VAL A 514 35.63 -25.48 -11.41
CA VAL A 514 34.23 -25.94 -11.40
C VAL A 514 33.69 -25.88 -12.83
N LEU A 515 33.24 -27.01 -13.34
CA LEU A 515 32.72 -27.17 -14.70
C LEU A 515 31.25 -27.57 -14.66
N VAL A 516 30.44 -26.91 -15.49
CA VAL A 516 29.04 -27.28 -15.75
C VAL A 516 28.87 -27.37 -17.27
N ASN A 517 28.48 -28.55 -17.76
CA ASN A 517 28.40 -28.83 -19.20
C ASN A 517 29.69 -28.44 -19.95
N ASP A 518 30.84 -28.85 -19.43
CA ASP A 518 32.19 -28.56 -19.94
C ASP A 518 32.60 -27.07 -19.97
N LYS A 519 31.81 -26.17 -19.35
CA LYS A 519 32.12 -24.74 -19.25
C LYS A 519 32.62 -24.37 -17.86
N VAL A 520 33.68 -23.55 -17.81
CA VAL A 520 34.19 -22.97 -16.56
C VAL A 520 33.11 -22.08 -15.95
N THR A 521 32.57 -22.53 -14.81
CA THR A 521 31.52 -21.84 -14.05
C THR A 521 32.08 -21.22 -12.77
N GLY A 522 33.19 -21.74 -12.27
CA GLY A 522 33.85 -21.20 -11.09
C GLY A 522 35.28 -21.71 -10.90
N TYR A 523 35.99 -21.09 -9.98
CA TYR A 523 37.33 -21.46 -9.55
C TYR A 523 37.43 -21.34 -8.03
N ILE A 524 38.03 -22.34 -7.39
CA ILE A 524 38.26 -22.36 -5.95
C ILE A 524 39.75 -22.34 -5.71
N GLU A 525 40.26 -21.22 -5.24
CA GLU A 525 41.66 -21.05 -4.86
C GLU A 525 41.89 -21.67 -3.48
N THR A 526 42.84 -22.61 -3.41
CA THR A 526 43.18 -23.33 -2.18
C THR A 526 44.65 -23.20 -1.80
N SER A 527 45.40 -22.34 -2.47
CA SER A 527 46.85 -22.14 -2.22
C SER A 527 47.18 -21.61 -0.82
N SER A 528 46.19 -21.05 -0.12
CA SER A 528 46.34 -20.53 1.26
C SER A 528 46.01 -21.57 2.35
N ILE A 529 45.69 -22.81 1.95
CA ILE A 529 45.45 -23.94 2.86
C ILE A 529 46.79 -24.67 3.10
N CYS A 530 47.23 -24.76 4.36
CA CYS A 530 48.57 -25.25 4.71
C CYS A 530 48.56 -26.53 5.57
N HIS A 531 47.64 -26.63 6.53
CA HIS A 531 47.54 -27.71 7.51
C HIS A 531 46.34 -28.62 7.25
N LEU A 532 45.28 -28.09 6.64
CA LEU A 532 44.10 -28.89 6.28
C LEU A 532 44.31 -29.59 4.93
N GLN A 533 43.68 -30.76 4.76
CA GLN A 533 43.70 -31.49 3.50
C GLN A 533 42.51 -31.09 2.63
N VAL A 534 42.79 -30.82 1.35
CA VAL A 534 41.79 -30.52 0.32
C VAL A 534 41.54 -31.77 -0.52
N MET A 535 40.28 -32.20 -0.64
CA MET A 535 39.89 -33.41 -1.36
C MET A 535 38.60 -33.20 -2.16
N LEU A 536 38.49 -33.85 -3.32
CA LEU A 536 37.23 -33.91 -4.08
C LEU A 536 36.35 -35.02 -3.51
N GLY A 537 35.19 -34.65 -2.96
CA GLY A 537 34.14 -35.57 -2.52
C GLY A 537 33.13 -35.87 -3.63
N LYS A 538 32.14 -36.74 -3.34
CA LYS A 538 31.11 -37.14 -4.32
C LYS A 538 30.24 -36.00 -4.86
N LYS A 539 30.10 -34.92 -4.10
CA LYS A 539 29.20 -33.80 -4.41
C LYS A 539 29.88 -32.43 -4.31
N GLY A 540 31.21 -32.36 -4.16
CA GLY A 540 31.84 -31.09 -3.79
C GLY A 540 33.27 -31.18 -3.30
N LEU A 541 33.76 -30.07 -2.74
CA LEU A 541 35.10 -29.93 -2.18
C LEU A 541 35.08 -30.12 -0.66
N VAL A 542 35.97 -30.95 -0.11
CA VAL A 542 36.13 -31.17 1.32
C VAL A 542 37.48 -30.63 1.78
N VAL A 543 37.47 -29.75 2.79
CA VAL A 543 38.65 -29.25 3.49
C VAL A 543 38.58 -29.72 4.95
N GLN A 544 39.49 -30.60 5.38
CA GLN A 544 39.44 -31.15 6.74
C GLN A 544 40.82 -31.53 7.29
N GLY A 545 40.96 -31.53 8.62
CA GLY A 545 42.21 -31.89 9.27
C GLY A 545 42.32 -31.40 10.71
N GLN A 546 43.56 -31.38 11.23
CA GLN A 546 43.90 -30.76 12.50
C GLN A 546 44.40 -29.33 12.23
N LEU A 547 43.69 -28.34 12.75
CA LEU A 547 44.07 -26.93 12.64
C LEU A 547 44.88 -26.54 13.90
N PRO A 548 46.12 -26.02 13.77
CA PRO A 548 46.91 -25.61 14.92
C PRO A 548 46.24 -24.57 15.82
N ALA A 549 46.66 -24.51 17.09
CA ALA A 549 46.19 -23.50 18.05
C ALA A 549 46.36 -22.07 17.51
N GLY A 550 45.30 -21.25 17.59
CA GLY A 550 45.33 -19.85 17.13
C GLY A 550 45.52 -19.66 15.62
N SER A 551 45.53 -20.73 14.83
CA SER A 551 45.76 -20.63 13.38
C SER A 551 44.48 -20.40 12.61
N LYS A 552 44.64 -19.79 11.44
CA LYS A 552 43.58 -19.44 10.50
C LYS A 552 43.99 -19.87 9.10
N GLU A 553 43.07 -20.50 8.37
CA GLU A 553 43.24 -20.83 6.96
C GLU A 553 42.08 -20.31 6.14
N GLN A 554 42.33 -20.07 4.85
CA GLN A 554 41.37 -19.45 3.93
C GLN A 554 41.37 -20.16 2.58
N LEU A 555 40.20 -20.26 1.97
CA LEU A 555 40.01 -20.58 0.56
C LEU A 555 39.06 -19.56 -0.07
N ASN A 556 39.22 -19.29 -1.36
CA ASN A 556 38.42 -18.31 -2.08
C ASN A 556 37.66 -18.96 -3.22
N VAL A 557 36.35 -18.71 -3.31
CA VAL A 557 35.50 -19.14 -4.42
C VAL A 557 35.26 -17.94 -5.34
N TYR A 558 35.52 -18.13 -6.63
CA TYR A 558 35.33 -17.15 -7.69
C TYR A 558 34.29 -17.68 -8.68
N LEU A 559 33.22 -16.92 -8.93
CA LEU A 559 32.20 -17.24 -9.92
C LEU A 559 32.12 -16.09 -10.95
N PRO A 560 32.77 -16.22 -12.11
CA PRO A 560 32.71 -15.20 -13.17
C PRO A 560 31.29 -15.00 -13.69
N GLY A 561 30.90 -13.74 -13.94
CA GLY A 561 29.64 -13.39 -14.60
C GLY A 561 29.69 -13.46 -16.13
N TRP A 562 30.85 -13.79 -16.69
CA TRP A 562 31.10 -13.93 -18.12
C TRP A 562 31.50 -15.38 -18.47
N ALA A 563 31.59 -15.69 -19.77
CA ALA A 563 32.10 -16.98 -20.24
C ALA A 563 33.63 -17.05 -20.09
N ALA A 564 34.10 -17.37 -18.89
CA ALA A 564 35.52 -17.41 -18.58
C ALA A 564 36.24 -18.64 -19.15
N THR A 565 37.52 -18.47 -19.47
CA THR A 565 38.46 -19.56 -19.79
C THR A 565 39.26 -19.98 -18.56
N LEU A 566 39.90 -21.15 -18.63
CA LEU A 566 40.78 -21.64 -17.56
C LEU A 566 41.97 -20.70 -17.30
N GLU A 567 42.49 -20.03 -18.33
CA GLU A 567 43.59 -19.08 -18.19
C GLU A 567 43.13 -17.81 -17.47
N GLN A 568 41.96 -17.27 -17.83
CA GLN A 568 41.39 -16.09 -17.19
C GLN A 568 41.11 -16.31 -15.70
N VAL A 569 40.50 -17.45 -15.32
CA VAL A 569 40.21 -17.71 -13.89
C VAL A 569 41.48 -17.92 -13.05
N ARG A 570 42.58 -18.36 -13.66
CA ARG A 570 43.90 -18.50 -13.00
C ARG A 570 44.63 -17.16 -12.84
N ALA A 571 44.30 -16.17 -13.66
CA ALA A 571 44.91 -14.84 -13.65
C ALA A 571 44.11 -13.82 -12.81
N LEU A 572 43.09 -14.28 -12.06
CA LEU A 572 42.26 -13.39 -11.24
C LEU A 572 43.10 -12.70 -10.15
N PRO A 573 42.79 -11.44 -9.82
CA PRO A 573 43.43 -10.74 -8.71
C PRO A 573 43.13 -11.42 -7.36
N SER A 574 43.96 -11.11 -6.35
CA SER A 574 43.72 -11.59 -4.98
C SER A 574 42.38 -11.07 -4.45
N SER A 575 41.72 -11.87 -3.61
CA SER A 575 40.43 -11.49 -3.00
C SER A 575 40.53 -10.17 -2.21
N GLY A 576 41.67 -9.90 -1.57
CA GLY A 576 41.93 -8.64 -0.88
C GLY A 576 41.95 -7.42 -1.80
N SER A 577 42.56 -7.52 -2.99
CA SER A 577 42.51 -6.45 -4.00
C SER A 577 41.08 -6.22 -4.48
N LEU A 578 40.37 -7.30 -4.78
CA LEU A 578 38.98 -7.24 -5.27
C LEU A 578 38.03 -6.66 -4.21
N LEU A 579 38.28 -6.91 -2.93
CA LEU A 579 37.53 -6.30 -1.83
C LEU A 579 37.74 -4.78 -1.81
N THR A 580 38.98 -4.31 -1.91
CA THR A 580 39.28 -2.87 -2.01
C THR A 580 38.63 -2.24 -3.24
N ASP A 581 38.72 -2.88 -4.40
CA ASP A 581 38.07 -2.41 -5.62
C ASP A 581 36.54 -2.33 -5.46
N THR A 582 35.94 -3.28 -4.74
CA THR A 582 34.50 -3.28 -4.42
C THR A 582 34.12 -2.13 -3.48
N GLN A 583 34.93 -1.84 -2.45
CA GLN A 583 34.72 -0.71 -1.54
C GLN A 583 34.75 0.61 -2.31
N ASP A 584 35.79 0.80 -3.14
CA ASP A 584 35.97 2.01 -3.94
C ASP A 584 34.83 2.18 -4.96
N TYR A 585 34.38 1.09 -5.59
CA TYR A 585 33.27 1.07 -6.53
C TYR A 585 31.96 1.61 -5.92
N TRP A 586 31.54 1.05 -4.78
CA TRP A 586 30.30 1.48 -4.13
C TRP A 586 30.40 2.88 -3.53
N LYS A 587 31.54 3.24 -2.94
CA LYS A 587 31.80 4.60 -2.45
C LYS A 587 31.74 5.63 -3.58
N ASN A 588 32.25 5.29 -4.77
CA ASN A 588 32.18 6.16 -5.95
C ASN A 588 30.75 6.28 -6.51
N ILE A 589 29.96 5.20 -6.55
CA ILE A 589 28.55 5.27 -6.98
C ILE A 589 27.73 6.17 -6.05
N LEU A 590 27.95 6.09 -4.74
CA LEU A 590 27.22 6.89 -3.77
C LEU A 590 27.78 8.30 -3.60
N SER A 591 28.92 8.65 -4.21
CA SER A 591 29.59 9.95 -4.00
C SER A 591 28.81 11.14 -4.54
N VAL A 592 27.85 10.90 -5.43
CA VAL A 592 26.94 11.92 -6.00
C VAL A 592 25.63 12.06 -5.21
N SER A 593 25.36 11.12 -4.30
CA SER A 593 24.13 11.13 -3.50
C SER A 593 24.22 12.11 -2.33
N THR A 594 23.06 12.46 -1.77
CA THR A 594 22.96 13.23 -0.54
C THR A 594 23.77 12.56 0.57
N ALA A 595 24.85 13.23 1.00
CA ALA A 595 25.68 12.76 2.10
C ALA A 595 25.08 13.21 3.44
N ILE A 596 24.79 12.24 4.31
CA ILE A 596 24.08 12.45 5.59
C ILE A 596 24.97 12.00 6.74
N GLU A 597 25.21 12.88 7.70
CA GLU A 597 25.73 12.53 9.01
C GLU A 597 24.69 12.86 10.07
N ILE A 598 24.32 11.84 10.85
CA ILE A 598 23.34 11.91 11.93
C ILE A 598 23.86 11.11 13.14
N PRO A 599 23.40 11.40 14.36
CA PRO A 599 23.86 10.68 15.56
C PRO A 599 23.58 9.16 15.54
N SER A 600 22.54 8.70 14.82
CA SER A 600 22.22 7.28 14.72
C SER A 600 22.94 6.62 13.54
N ASN A 601 24.09 5.98 13.81
CA ASN A 601 24.86 5.25 12.80
C ASN A 601 24.07 4.10 12.15
N PHE A 602 23.24 3.40 12.92
CA PHE A 602 22.47 2.29 12.39
C PHE A 602 21.44 2.76 11.35
N LEU A 603 20.71 3.84 11.61
CA LEU A 603 19.82 4.44 10.62
C LEU A 603 20.58 4.97 9.39
N LYS A 604 21.74 5.59 9.60
CA LYS A 604 22.63 6.03 8.50
C LYS A 604 22.99 4.85 7.59
N ASN A 605 23.33 3.70 8.17
CA ASN A 605 23.66 2.49 7.43
C ASN A 605 22.45 1.95 6.65
N ILE A 606 21.25 1.98 7.23
CA ILE A 606 20.01 1.62 6.52
C ILE A 606 19.79 2.54 5.31
N ILE A 607 20.01 3.85 5.44
CA ILE A 607 19.85 4.82 4.33
C ILE A 607 20.87 4.53 3.20
N LEU A 608 22.13 4.25 3.54
CA LEU A 608 23.15 3.91 2.55
C LEU A 608 22.84 2.58 1.85
N ALA A 609 22.53 1.53 2.62
CA ALA A 609 22.20 0.22 2.10
C ALA A 609 20.93 0.26 1.23
N SER A 610 19.96 1.11 1.57
CA SER A 610 18.72 1.29 0.79
C SER A 610 18.96 1.70 -0.66
N GLN A 611 19.87 2.66 -0.90
CA GLN A 611 20.25 3.05 -2.26
C GLN A 611 20.94 1.90 -3.02
N VAL A 612 21.85 1.19 -2.33
CA VAL A 612 22.56 0.04 -2.89
C VAL A 612 21.58 -1.09 -3.27
N HIS A 613 20.62 -1.39 -2.40
CA HIS A 613 19.59 -2.39 -2.64
C HIS A 613 18.73 -2.07 -3.86
N CYS A 614 18.42 -0.79 -4.12
CA CYS A 614 17.75 -0.35 -5.34
C CYS A 614 18.62 -0.58 -6.59
N PHE A 615 19.92 -0.25 -6.53
CA PHE A 615 20.86 -0.53 -7.62
C PHE A 615 21.00 -2.03 -7.90
N ILE A 616 21.10 -2.85 -6.86
CA ILE A 616 21.24 -4.31 -6.98
C ILE A 616 19.94 -4.93 -7.51
N ALA A 617 18.77 -4.49 -7.05
CA ALA A 617 17.50 -5.02 -7.54
C ALA A 617 17.23 -4.63 -9.01
N ALA A 618 17.73 -3.49 -9.49
CA ALA A 618 17.53 -3.06 -10.87
C ALA A 618 18.25 -3.95 -11.91
N ARG A 619 17.84 -3.81 -13.18
CA ARG A 619 18.46 -4.48 -14.35
C ARG A 619 18.79 -3.48 -15.46
N ASN A 620 19.79 -3.81 -16.26
CA ASN A 620 20.21 -3.01 -17.40
C ASN A 620 19.41 -3.39 -18.66
N LYS A 621 18.95 -2.40 -19.43
CA LYS A 621 18.27 -2.57 -20.72
C LYS A 621 19.06 -1.92 -21.86
N ASN A 622 19.36 -2.71 -22.89
CA ASN A 622 20.16 -2.37 -24.07
C ASN A 622 21.39 -1.51 -23.73
N ASP A 623 22.36 -2.10 -23.01
CA ASP A 623 23.66 -1.50 -22.73
C ASP A 623 23.62 -0.08 -22.16
N GLY A 624 22.69 0.17 -21.22
CA GLY A 624 22.55 1.44 -20.51
C GLY A 624 21.54 2.41 -21.12
N SER A 625 20.84 2.02 -22.20
CA SER A 625 19.76 2.86 -22.78
C SER A 625 18.59 3.09 -21.82
N GLY A 626 18.38 2.17 -20.88
CA GLY A 626 17.39 2.30 -19.81
C GLY A 626 17.73 1.39 -18.64
N ILE A 627 17.14 1.70 -17.49
CA ILE A 627 17.25 0.91 -16.25
C ILE A 627 15.87 0.36 -15.95
N VAL A 628 15.80 -0.92 -15.59
CA VAL A 628 14.56 -1.60 -15.24
C VAL A 628 14.45 -1.64 -13.71
N PRO A 629 13.60 -0.80 -13.09
CA PRO A 629 13.46 -0.74 -11.64
C PRO A 629 12.60 -1.90 -11.13
N TRP A 630 13.22 -3.03 -10.76
CA TRP A 630 12.47 -4.13 -10.14
C TRP A 630 12.02 -3.74 -8.74
N ILE A 631 10.80 -4.15 -8.39
CA ILE A 631 10.15 -3.78 -7.11
C ILE A 631 10.45 -4.76 -5.98
N SER A 632 11.00 -5.94 -6.29
CA SER A 632 11.70 -6.78 -5.32
C SER A 632 12.89 -7.48 -5.97
N ALA A 633 13.79 -8.02 -5.17
CA ALA A 633 14.92 -8.77 -5.71
C ALA A 633 14.53 -10.18 -6.21
N ASP A 634 13.41 -10.73 -5.76
CA ASP A 634 13.05 -12.15 -5.94
C ASP A 634 11.90 -12.43 -6.91
N ILE A 635 10.72 -11.88 -6.63
CA ILE A 635 9.46 -12.34 -7.24
C ILE A 635 8.80 -11.30 -8.13
N TYR A 636 9.20 -10.03 -8.05
CA TYR A 636 8.51 -8.95 -8.76
C TYR A 636 9.43 -8.12 -9.67
N GLY A 637 9.06 -8.09 -10.95
CA GLY A 637 9.67 -7.21 -11.96
C GLY A 637 9.22 -5.74 -11.85
N PRO A 638 9.33 -4.96 -12.93
CA PRO A 638 9.10 -3.51 -12.92
C PRO A 638 7.60 -3.13 -13.05
N LEU A 639 6.77 -3.51 -12.08
CA LEU A 639 5.35 -3.16 -12.11
C LEU A 639 5.18 -1.64 -12.10
N GLU A 640 4.44 -1.11 -13.08
CA GLU A 640 4.30 0.32 -13.32
C GLU A 640 3.81 1.08 -12.09
N SER A 641 2.96 0.47 -11.26
CA SER A 641 2.36 1.13 -10.10
C SER A 641 3.22 1.13 -8.83
N GLU A 642 4.25 0.29 -8.80
CA GLU A 642 5.10 0.07 -7.62
C GLU A 642 6.55 0.44 -7.85
N SER A 643 6.94 0.71 -9.10
CA SER A 643 8.32 1.10 -9.40
C SER A 643 8.56 2.60 -9.33
N GLN A 644 7.53 3.43 -9.51
CA GLN A 644 7.68 4.89 -9.44
C GLN A 644 8.24 5.38 -8.09
N PRO A 645 7.86 4.82 -6.93
CA PRO A 645 8.47 5.16 -5.65
C PRO A 645 9.98 4.97 -5.59
N ILE A 646 10.52 3.96 -6.28
CA ILE A 646 11.97 3.71 -6.37
C ILE A 646 12.63 4.87 -7.12
N ILE A 647 12.03 5.27 -8.25
CA ILE A 647 12.54 6.35 -9.09
C ILE A 647 12.54 7.66 -8.32
N ILE A 648 11.42 8.01 -7.69
CA ILE A 648 11.26 9.25 -6.90
C ILE A 648 12.24 9.27 -5.74
N GLY A 649 12.28 8.21 -4.92
CA GLY A 649 13.16 8.14 -3.75
C GLY A 649 14.64 8.22 -4.11
N MET A 650 15.07 7.53 -5.17
CA MET A 650 16.47 7.59 -5.64
C MET A 650 16.81 8.97 -6.21
N ASP A 651 15.94 9.58 -7.00
CA ASP A 651 16.14 10.93 -7.57
C ASP A 651 16.26 11.99 -6.46
N MET A 652 15.36 11.91 -5.47
CA MET A 652 15.36 12.74 -4.25
C MET A 652 16.65 12.61 -3.43
N MET A 653 17.35 11.49 -3.55
CA MET A 653 18.65 11.26 -2.92
C MET A 653 19.84 11.64 -3.81
N GLY A 654 19.62 12.23 -4.99
CA GLY A 654 20.67 12.70 -5.89
C GLY A 654 21.05 11.73 -7.01
N GLN A 655 20.35 10.60 -7.16
CA GLN A 655 20.64 9.58 -8.17
C GLN A 655 19.96 9.87 -9.52
N GLU A 656 20.17 11.08 -10.06
CA GLU A 656 19.50 11.58 -11.28
C GLU A 656 19.65 10.62 -12.48
N GLU A 657 20.85 10.08 -12.71
CA GLU A 657 21.10 9.19 -13.87
C GLU A 657 20.39 7.84 -13.73
N PHE A 658 20.25 7.31 -12.51
CA PHE A 658 19.44 6.13 -12.25
C PHE A 658 17.97 6.41 -12.57
N ALA A 659 17.44 7.54 -12.07
CA ALA A 659 16.06 7.94 -12.30
C ALA A 659 15.77 8.16 -13.79
N ARG A 660 16.66 8.87 -14.50
CA ARG A 660 16.55 9.10 -15.95
C ARG A 660 16.53 7.79 -16.75
N GLY A 661 17.36 6.82 -16.39
CA GLY A 661 17.36 5.49 -17.02
C GLY A 661 16.04 4.75 -16.79
N CYS A 662 15.48 4.83 -15.59
CA CYS A 662 14.17 4.25 -15.26
C CYS A 662 13.01 4.94 -15.99
N HIS A 663 13.04 6.27 -16.11
CA HIS A 663 12.06 7.01 -16.91
C HIS A 663 12.11 6.58 -18.38
N GLN A 664 13.30 6.41 -18.96
CA GLN A 664 13.41 5.95 -20.35
C GLN A 664 12.79 4.55 -20.53
N PHE A 665 12.97 3.64 -19.56
CA PHE A 665 12.33 2.33 -19.60
C PHE A 665 10.81 2.42 -19.72
N TYR A 666 10.17 3.31 -18.95
CA TYR A 666 8.71 3.49 -18.92
C TYR A 666 8.18 4.33 -20.10
N LEU A 667 8.94 5.31 -20.58
CA LEU A 667 8.58 6.07 -21.78
C LEU A 667 8.41 5.15 -23.00
N ASP A 668 9.21 4.08 -23.09
CA ASP A 668 9.09 3.04 -24.13
C ASP A 668 7.83 2.14 -23.98
N LYS A 669 7.02 2.32 -22.94
CA LYS A 669 5.82 1.52 -22.62
C LYS A 669 4.51 2.25 -22.86
N TYR A 670 4.55 3.52 -23.26
CA TYR A 670 3.35 4.24 -23.65
C TYR A 670 2.83 3.72 -24.99
N VAL A 671 1.52 3.53 -25.06
CA VAL A 671 0.81 3.21 -26.31
C VAL A 671 0.35 4.50 -27.01
N PRO A 672 0.05 4.47 -28.32
CA PRO A 672 -0.36 5.66 -29.08
C PRO A 672 -1.55 6.42 -28.48
N GLU A 673 -2.45 5.73 -27.76
CA GLU A 673 -3.61 6.29 -27.08
C GLU A 673 -3.22 7.24 -25.94
N GLY A 674 -2.05 7.06 -25.31
CA GLY A 674 -1.52 7.94 -24.28
C GLY A 674 -1.35 7.34 -22.89
N TYR A 675 -1.86 6.12 -22.64
CA TYR A 675 -1.61 5.42 -21.39
C TYR A 675 -0.41 4.47 -21.49
N MET A 676 0.00 3.94 -20.35
CA MET A 676 1.12 3.03 -20.20
C MET A 676 0.73 1.82 -19.35
N THR A 677 1.29 0.65 -19.67
CA THR A 677 1.23 -0.53 -18.79
C THR A 677 2.42 -1.45 -19.01
N THR A 678 2.83 -2.18 -17.96
CA THR A 678 3.76 -3.33 -18.08
C THR A 678 3.05 -4.68 -17.97
N GLY A 679 1.71 -4.67 -17.96
CA GLY A 679 0.88 -5.86 -17.79
C GLY A 679 0.22 -5.95 -16.41
N TYR A 680 0.16 -4.86 -15.63
CA TYR A 680 -0.43 -4.87 -14.29
C TYR A 680 -1.62 -3.92 -14.10
N THR A 681 -1.46 -2.59 -14.19
CA THR A 681 -2.57 -1.64 -14.02
C THR A 681 -2.38 -0.37 -14.84
N LEU A 682 -3.48 0.31 -15.20
CA LEU A 682 -3.38 1.62 -15.87
C LEU A 682 -2.97 2.78 -14.96
N MET A 683 -3.14 2.62 -13.64
CA MET A 683 -2.80 3.65 -12.64
C MET A 683 -1.33 4.07 -12.72
N GLY A 684 -0.44 3.17 -13.12
CA GLY A 684 0.98 3.47 -13.30
C GLY A 684 1.24 4.61 -14.30
N THR A 685 0.31 4.87 -15.23
CA THR A 685 0.33 6.05 -16.11
C THR A 685 0.39 7.35 -15.31
N ALA A 686 -0.49 7.48 -14.31
CA ALA A 686 -0.61 8.70 -13.51
C ALA A 686 0.55 8.85 -12.53
N GLN A 687 0.99 7.74 -11.91
CA GLN A 687 2.16 7.78 -11.02
C GLN A 687 3.45 8.10 -11.77
N HIS A 688 3.60 7.63 -13.00
CA HIS A 688 4.75 8.01 -13.81
C HIS A 688 4.69 9.49 -14.23
N LEU A 689 3.51 10.05 -14.49
CA LEU A 689 3.36 11.50 -14.70
C LEU A 689 3.80 12.33 -13.47
N ILE A 690 3.49 11.87 -12.26
CA ILE A 690 4.02 12.47 -11.02
C ILE A 690 5.55 12.42 -11.05
N ALA A 691 6.11 11.23 -11.26
CA ALA A 691 7.56 11.04 -11.24
C ALA A 691 8.29 11.87 -12.33
N LEU A 692 7.73 11.99 -13.54
CA LEU A 692 8.28 12.83 -14.61
C LEU A 692 8.21 14.32 -14.27
N GLY A 693 7.09 14.77 -13.70
CA GLY A 693 6.91 16.14 -13.25
C GLY A 693 7.93 16.50 -12.17
N GLU A 694 8.01 15.69 -11.10
CA GLU A 694 8.95 15.87 -10.00
C GLU A 694 10.41 15.83 -10.46
N HIS A 695 10.77 14.90 -11.35
CA HIS A 695 12.10 14.83 -11.94
C HIS A 695 12.48 16.13 -12.67
N TYR A 696 11.55 16.69 -13.46
CA TYR A 696 11.78 17.98 -14.12
C TYR A 696 11.93 19.11 -13.11
N GLN A 697 11.09 19.17 -12.07
CA GLN A 697 11.17 20.18 -11.02
C GLN A 697 12.52 20.16 -10.30
N LEU A 698 13.01 18.97 -9.98
CA LEU A 698 14.22 18.75 -9.21
C LEU A 698 15.48 19.07 -10.04
N ASN A 699 15.50 18.67 -11.30
CA ASN A 699 16.70 18.71 -12.13
C ASN A 699 16.74 19.88 -13.13
N ARG A 700 15.58 20.43 -13.52
CA ARG A 700 15.42 21.56 -14.46
C ARG A 700 16.10 21.32 -15.83
N ASN A 701 16.18 20.07 -16.26
CA ASN A 701 16.82 19.68 -17.52
C ASN A 701 15.90 19.97 -18.72
N LYS A 702 16.06 21.16 -19.32
CA LYS A 702 15.26 21.61 -20.47
C LYS A 702 15.40 20.70 -21.70
N GLN A 703 16.56 20.10 -21.92
CA GLN A 703 16.78 19.24 -23.09
C GLN A 703 16.04 17.90 -22.92
N TRP A 704 16.09 17.32 -21.72
CA TRP A 704 15.31 16.13 -21.38
C TRP A 704 13.81 16.42 -21.50
N MET A 705 13.34 17.55 -20.96
CA MET A 705 11.92 17.94 -21.01
C MET A 705 11.40 18.06 -22.45
N LYS A 706 12.20 18.60 -23.39
CA LYS A 706 11.81 18.66 -24.81
C LYS A 706 11.48 17.28 -25.40
N ASN A 707 12.18 16.24 -24.98
CA ASN A 707 12.00 14.87 -25.48
C ASN A 707 10.78 14.19 -24.83
N VAL A 708 10.54 14.44 -23.55
CA VAL A 708 9.49 13.79 -22.76
C VAL A 708 8.13 14.47 -22.88
N ARG A 709 8.12 15.78 -23.12
CA ARG A 709 6.93 16.62 -23.20
C ARG A 709 5.80 16.04 -24.06
N PRO A 710 6.03 15.54 -25.30
CA PRO A 710 4.95 14.98 -26.13
C PRO A 710 4.19 13.83 -25.44
N THR A 711 4.90 12.95 -24.74
CA THR A 711 4.31 11.84 -23.99
C THR A 711 3.50 12.35 -22.79
N MET A 712 4.03 13.33 -22.05
CA MET A 712 3.31 13.92 -20.92
C MET A 712 1.98 14.54 -21.37
N ILE A 713 1.99 15.31 -22.46
CA ILE A 713 0.77 15.90 -23.03
C ILE A 713 -0.24 14.82 -23.40
N LYS A 714 0.20 13.81 -24.16
CA LYS A 714 -0.71 12.77 -24.65
C LYS A 714 -1.33 11.97 -23.50
N ALA A 715 -0.56 11.69 -22.45
CA ALA A 715 -1.04 11.02 -21.25
C ALA A 715 -2.01 11.90 -20.44
N SER A 716 -1.72 13.20 -20.30
CA SER A 716 -2.65 14.14 -19.66
C SER A 716 -3.97 14.27 -20.43
N GLU A 717 -3.92 14.38 -21.76
CA GLU A 717 -5.11 14.39 -22.62
C GLU A 717 -5.93 13.10 -22.46
N TRP A 718 -5.26 11.94 -22.43
CA TRP A 718 -5.94 10.66 -22.21
C TRP A 718 -6.67 10.60 -20.87
N ILE A 719 -6.05 11.05 -19.76
CA ILE A 719 -6.73 11.08 -18.44
C ILE A 719 -7.95 12.00 -18.50
N ILE A 720 -7.83 13.19 -19.09
CA ILE A 720 -8.94 14.14 -19.25
C ILE A 720 -10.08 13.52 -20.07
N GLU A 721 -9.75 12.81 -21.15
CA GLU A 721 -10.73 12.10 -21.98
C GLU A 721 -11.47 11.02 -21.17
N GLN A 722 -10.76 10.22 -20.35
CA GLN A 722 -11.40 9.22 -19.49
C GLN A 722 -12.37 9.86 -18.49
N ILE A 723 -11.99 10.99 -17.89
CA ILE A 723 -12.86 11.76 -16.98
C ILE A 723 -14.08 12.30 -17.72
N ASP A 724 -13.89 12.88 -18.91
CA ASP A 724 -14.98 13.43 -19.72
C ASP A 724 -15.95 12.32 -20.20
N ASN A 725 -15.46 11.09 -20.44
CA ASN A 725 -16.30 9.92 -20.75
C ASN A 725 -17.23 9.51 -19.61
N ASN A 726 -16.91 9.88 -18.36
CA ASN A 726 -17.70 9.59 -17.17
C ASN A 726 -18.61 10.77 -16.73
N LYS A 727 -18.88 11.73 -17.62
CA LYS A 727 -19.81 12.86 -17.39
C LYS A 727 -21.20 12.56 -17.93
N ASN A 728 -21.77 11.42 -17.51
CA ASN A 728 -23.12 11.01 -17.92
C ASN A 728 -24.15 11.52 -16.91
N LEU A 729 -25.22 12.17 -17.39
CA LEU A 729 -26.33 12.60 -16.55
C LEU A 729 -27.38 11.49 -16.45
N TYR A 730 -28.13 11.48 -15.35
CA TYR A 730 -29.38 10.73 -15.30
C TYR A 730 -30.40 11.30 -16.28
N SER A 731 -31.41 10.50 -16.62
CA SER A 731 -32.49 10.90 -17.53
C SER A 731 -33.32 12.10 -17.05
N ASN A 732 -33.30 12.39 -15.74
CA ASN A 732 -33.89 13.59 -15.13
C ASN A 732 -32.96 14.81 -15.13
N GLY A 733 -31.75 14.71 -15.71
CA GLY A 733 -30.76 15.79 -15.77
C GLY A 733 -29.84 15.91 -14.55
N GLU A 734 -30.04 15.10 -13.50
CA GLU A 734 -29.19 15.12 -12.32
C GLU A 734 -27.83 14.45 -12.56
N LYS A 735 -26.79 14.96 -11.89
CA LYS A 735 -25.47 14.33 -11.90
C LYS A 735 -25.48 13.08 -11.00
N PRO A 736 -25.01 11.91 -11.49
CA PRO A 736 -24.77 10.77 -10.62
C PRO A 736 -23.67 11.07 -9.59
N TYR A 737 -23.58 10.22 -8.55
CA TYR A 737 -22.62 10.40 -7.47
C TYR A 737 -21.18 10.30 -7.98
N ASP A 738 -20.96 9.52 -9.05
CA ASP A 738 -19.67 9.27 -9.70
C ASP A 738 -19.40 10.18 -10.91
N TYR A 739 -20.27 11.16 -11.20
CA TYR A 739 -20.10 12.07 -12.33
C TYR A 739 -18.73 12.75 -12.32
N GLY A 740 -18.01 12.69 -13.44
CA GLY A 740 -16.73 13.38 -13.60
C GLY A 740 -15.58 12.77 -12.78
N LEU A 741 -15.75 11.56 -12.24
CA LEU A 741 -14.62 10.79 -11.69
C LEU A 741 -13.86 10.07 -12.81
N PHE A 742 -12.61 9.68 -12.55
CA PHE A 742 -11.97 8.70 -13.43
C PHE A 742 -12.80 7.40 -13.43
N PRO A 743 -13.04 6.76 -14.59
CA PRO A 743 -13.84 5.54 -14.69
C PRO A 743 -13.43 4.45 -13.68
N PRO A 744 -14.35 3.57 -13.25
CA PRO A 744 -14.03 2.54 -12.27
C PRO A 744 -12.96 1.62 -12.87
N SER A 745 -11.90 1.35 -12.09
CA SER A 745 -10.76 0.55 -12.52
C SER A 745 -10.08 -0.14 -11.35
N LEU A 746 -8.99 -0.86 -11.62
CA LEU A 746 -8.14 -1.51 -10.62
C LEU A 746 -6.91 -0.66 -10.31
N TYR A 747 -6.41 -0.76 -9.09
CA TYR A 747 -5.12 -0.16 -8.70
C TYR A 747 -4.05 -1.17 -8.25
N ALA A 748 -4.41 -2.42 -7.97
CA ALA A 748 -3.47 -3.47 -7.52
C ALA A 748 -4.07 -4.87 -7.74
N ASP A 749 -3.71 -5.85 -6.90
CA ASP A 749 -4.10 -7.26 -6.99
C ASP A 749 -5.62 -7.50 -6.84
N TRP A 750 -6.28 -6.65 -6.06
CA TRP A 750 -7.72 -6.78 -5.85
C TRP A 750 -8.44 -6.48 -7.15
N SER A 751 -8.99 -7.52 -7.77
CA SER A 751 -9.57 -7.47 -9.11
C SER A 751 -10.93 -6.76 -9.16
N ARG A 752 -11.31 -5.99 -8.13
CA ARG A 752 -12.58 -5.27 -8.05
C ARG A 752 -12.53 -3.87 -8.68
N PHE A 753 -13.21 -3.69 -9.82
CA PHE A 753 -13.43 -2.37 -10.41
C PHE A 753 -14.30 -1.53 -9.49
N ALA A 754 -13.80 -0.38 -9.07
CA ALA A 754 -14.53 0.60 -8.29
C ALA A 754 -13.92 2.00 -8.44
N TYR A 755 -14.62 3.00 -7.92
CA TYR A 755 -14.13 4.37 -7.81
C TYR A 755 -13.29 4.51 -6.53
N HIS A 756 -12.05 4.02 -6.58
CA HIS A 756 -11.15 4.10 -5.43
C HIS A 756 -10.65 5.53 -5.21
N THR A 757 -10.66 6.00 -3.96
CA THR A 757 -10.09 7.31 -3.58
C THR A 757 -8.61 7.38 -3.96
N TYR A 758 -7.88 6.29 -3.74
CA TYR A 758 -6.47 6.13 -4.09
C TYR A 758 -6.18 6.34 -5.58
N LEU A 759 -7.02 5.77 -6.47
CA LEU A 759 -6.88 5.94 -7.92
C LEU A 759 -7.07 7.39 -8.33
N ASN A 760 -8.16 8.00 -7.84
CA ASN A 760 -8.49 9.38 -8.19
C ASN A 760 -7.41 10.35 -7.69
N ALA A 761 -6.84 10.11 -6.50
CA ALA A 761 -5.71 10.86 -5.98
C ALA A 761 -4.50 10.80 -6.93
N PHE A 762 -4.15 9.62 -7.45
CA PHE A 762 -3.05 9.55 -8.42
C PHE A 762 -3.37 10.17 -9.77
N TYR A 763 -4.55 9.95 -10.35
CA TYR A 763 -4.91 10.56 -11.63
C TYR A 763 -4.90 12.09 -11.54
N TYR A 764 -5.42 12.65 -10.45
CA TYR A 764 -5.35 14.08 -10.20
C TYR A 764 -3.91 14.54 -9.98
N GLY A 765 -3.14 13.89 -9.10
CA GLY A 765 -1.75 14.24 -8.81
C GLY A 765 -0.87 14.19 -10.06
N GLY A 766 -1.03 13.16 -10.89
CA GLY A 766 -0.32 13.02 -12.17
C GLY A 766 -0.66 14.12 -13.15
N LEU A 767 -1.93 14.50 -13.27
CA LEU A 767 -2.34 15.67 -14.06
C LEU A 767 -1.71 16.94 -13.51
N LYS A 768 -1.85 17.20 -12.20
CA LYS A 768 -1.34 18.40 -11.54
C LYS A 768 0.18 18.56 -11.75
N GLU A 769 0.98 17.56 -11.41
CA GLU A 769 2.44 17.65 -11.48
C GLU A 769 2.94 17.72 -12.94
N ALA A 770 2.35 16.94 -13.85
CA ALA A 770 2.74 16.98 -15.25
C ALA A 770 2.37 18.33 -15.90
N VAL A 771 1.16 18.84 -15.64
CA VAL A 771 0.71 20.11 -16.21
C VAL A 771 1.47 21.29 -15.62
N ALA A 772 1.84 21.26 -14.34
CA ALA A 772 2.74 22.25 -13.75
C ALA A 772 4.12 22.27 -14.44
N ALA A 773 4.71 21.09 -14.67
CA ALA A 773 5.96 20.99 -15.42
C ALA A 773 5.83 21.47 -16.88
N LEU A 774 4.69 21.20 -17.54
CA LEU A 774 4.39 21.70 -18.89
C LEU A 774 4.21 23.22 -18.92
N TYR A 775 3.55 23.79 -17.91
CA TYR A 775 3.35 25.23 -17.77
C TYR A 775 4.68 25.97 -17.64
N GLU A 776 5.58 25.49 -16.78
CA GLU A 776 6.93 26.05 -16.63
C GLU A 776 7.85 25.78 -17.83
N ALA A 777 7.49 24.81 -18.68
CA ALA A 777 8.15 24.56 -19.96
C ALA A 777 7.51 25.36 -21.13
N ASP A 778 6.69 26.37 -20.81
CA ASP A 778 6.00 27.28 -21.72
C ASP A 778 5.11 26.56 -22.76
N ASP A 779 4.44 25.46 -22.37
CA ASP A 779 3.49 24.77 -23.26
C ASP A 779 2.10 25.44 -23.26
N PRO A 780 1.57 25.88 -24.40
CA PRO A 780 0.33 26.65 -24.46
C PRO A 780 -0.93 25.86 -24.07
N ARG A 781 -0.87 24.53 -24.01
CA ARG A 781 -2.00 23.69 -23.58
C ARG A 781 -2.16 23.62 -22.07
N ALA A 782 -1.12 23.96 -21.32
CA ALA A 782 -1.08 23.75 -19.88
C ALA A 782 -2.21 24.49 -19.14
N SER A 783 -2.51 25.74 -19.51
CA SER A 783 -3.59 26.52 -18.87
C SER A 783 -4.96 25.85 -18.95
N MET A 784 -5.35 25.34 -20.12
CA MET A 784 -6.62 24.61 -20.29
C MET A 784 -6.63 23.30 -19.49
N MET A 785 -5.49 22.60 -19.45
CA MET A 785 -5.37 21.37 -18.67
C MET A 785 -5.48 21.61 -17.16
N LEU A 786 -4.98 22.74 -16.65
CA LEU A 786 -5.17 23.15 -15.25
C LEU A 786 -6.65 23.35 -14.93
N GLU A 787 -7.40 24.05 -15.79
CA GLU A 787 -8.84 24.23 -15.61
C GLU A 787 -9.60 22.88 -15.57
N LYS A 788 -9.19 21.94 -16.43
CA LYS A 788 -9.74 20.57 -16.43
C LYS A 788 -9.40 19.80 -15.15
N ALA A 789 -8.17 19.93 -14.64
CA ALA A 789 -7.75 19.30 -13.38
C ALA A 789 -8.53 19.86 -12.18
N GLU A 790 -8.76 21.18 -12.14
CA GLU A 790 -9.59 21.82 -11.10
C GLU A 790 -11.05 21.38 -11.18
N GLN A 791 -11.61 21.26 -12.38
CA GLN A 791 -12.96 20.71 -12.55
C GLN A 791 -13.04 19.26 -12.04
N TYR A 792 -12.03 18.43 -12.34
CA TYR A 792 -11.95 17.06 -11.84
C TYR A 792 -11.88 17.02 -10.30
N ARG A 793 -11.06 17.87 -9.69
CA ARG A 793 -10.98 18.03 -8.23
C ARG A 793 -12.36 18.36 -7.63
N ASN A 794 -13.06 19.32 -8.21
CA ASN A 794 -14.39 19.72 -7.74
C ASN A 794 -15.43 18.59 -7.86
N ASP A 795 -15.42 17.86 -8.98
CA ASP A 795 -16.28 16.70 -9.19
C ASP A 795 -15.96 15.56 -8.19
N PHE A 796 -14.67 15.35 -7.87
CA PHE A 796 -14.25 14.42 -6.82
C PHE A 796 -14.71 14.82 -5.43
N ILE A 797 -14.48 16.07 -4.99
CA ILE A 797 -14.88 16.54 -3.66
C ILE A 797 -16.39 16.36 -3.45
N ARG A 798 -17.20 16.67 -4.47
CA ARG A 798 -18.65 16.41 -4.46
C ARG A 798 -18.97 14.94 -4.23
N ALA A 799 -18.34 14.03 -4.99
CA ALA A 799 -18.58 12.60 -4.88
C ALA A 799 -18.10 12.01 -3.53
N TYR A 800 -16.97 12.52 -3.05
CA TYR A 800 -16.36 12.17 -1.78
C TYR A 800 -17.26 12.57 -0.62
N LYS A 801 -17.66 13.84 -0.55
CA LYS A 801 -18.58 14.34 0.50
C LYS A 801 -19.92 13.63 0.45
N TRP A 802 -20.47 13.40 -0.75
CA TRP A 802 -21.69 12.61 -0.91
C TRP A 802 -21.59 11.22 -0.27
N THR A 803 -20.45 10.54 -0.42
CA THR A 803 -20.20 9.22 0.18
C THR A 803 -19.96 9.34 1.68
N GLN A 804 -19.08 10.23 2.11
CA GLN A 804 -18.71 10.47 3.52
C GLN A 804 -19.94 10.74 4.39
N GLU A 805 -20.82 11.64 3.96
CA GLU A 805 -22.05 11.99 4.69
C GLU A 805 -22.99 10.79 4.88
N ARG A 806 -22.90 9.78 4.00
CA ARG A 806 -23.74 8.57 4.01
C ARG A 806 -23.08 7.39 4.71
N CYS A 807 -21.81 7.52 5.09
CA CYS A 807 -21.10 6.54 5.89
C CYS A 807 -21.33 6.81 7.38
N PRO A 808 -21.52 5.77 8.20
CA PRO A 808 -21.60 5.92 9.65
C PRO A 808 -20.37 6.62 10.24
N LEU A 809 -20.59 7.49 11.22
CA LEU A 809 -19.52 8.08 12.01
C LEU A 809 -18.65 7.00 12.69
N LEU A 810 -17.39 7.33 12.97
CA LEU A 810 -16.41 6.48 13.66
C LEU A 810 -16.11 7.02 15.06
N ARG A 811 -16.14 6.13 16.05
CA ARG A 811 -15.81 6.45 17.45
C ARG A 811 -14.31 6.69 17.62
N GLN A 812 -13.97 7.72 18.38
CA GLN A 812 -12.61 8.07 18.79
C GLN A 812 -12.35 7.66 20.25
N SER A 813 -11.08 7.66 20.67
CA SER A 813 -10.69 7.27 22.05
C SER A 813 -11.24 8.18 23.15
N ASP A 814 -11.54 9.44 22.85
CA ASP A 814 -12.16 10.41 23.76
C ASP A 814 -13.70 10.29 23.85
N GLY A 815 -14.28 9.27 23.21
CA GLY A 815 -15.73 9.07 23.17
C GLY A 815 -16.48 9.98 22.19
N ASN A 816 -15.82 10.94 21.55
CA ASN A 816 -16.39 11.68 20.43
C ASN A 816 -16.46 10.77 19.20
N TRP A 817 -17.27 11.18 18.23
CA TRP A 817 -17.40 10.53 16.94
C TRP A 817 -16.99 11.50 15.84
N LYS A 818 -16.46 10.99 14.74
CA LYS A 818 -16.02 11.79 13.59
C LYS A 818 -16.52 11.18 12.28
N TYR A 819 -16.56 11.97 11.22
CA TYR A 819 -16.82 11.43 9.89
C TYR A 819 -15.80 10.34 9.54
N SER A 820 -16.25 9.27 8.90
CA SER A 820 -15.36 8.33 8.22
C SER A 820 -14.79 8.97 6.97
N HIS A 821 -13.61 8.54 6.52
CA HIS A 821 -13.06 8.98 5.23
C HIS A 821 -13.12 7.82 4.23
N PRO A 822 -13.98 7.88 3.19
CA PRO A 822 -14.21 6.76 2.29
C PRO A 822 -12.96 6.39 1.47
N ALA A 823 -12.57 5.12 1.53
CA ALA A 823 -11.54 4.56 0.65
C ALA A 823 -12.07 4.22 -0.76
N MET A 824 -13.38 4.02 -0.88
CA MET A 824 -14.09 3.70 -2.13
C MET A 824 -15.35 4.55 -2.22
N ILE A 825 -15.46 5.35 -3.29
CA ILE A 825 -16.64 6.18 -3.55
C ILE A 825 -17.84 5.28 -3.88
N GLY A 826 -18.95 5.48 -3.17
CA GLY A 826 -20.13 4.62 -3.24
C GLY A 826 -20.15 3.43 -2.26
N CYS A 827 -19.09 3.18 -1.49
CA CYS A 827 -19.14 2.25 -0.34
C CYS A 827 -19.64 3.01 0.90
N LEU A 828 -20.76 2.59 1.51
CA LEU A 828 -21.45 3.34 2.56
C LEU A 828 -21.04 2.88 3.98
N GLY A 829 -19.78 2.49 4.13
CA GLY A 829 -19.15 2.01 5.35
C GLY A 829 -17.67 1.72 5.11
N LEU A 830 -17.03 1.04 6.07
CA LEU A 830 -15.66 0.58 5.92
C LEU A 830 -15.59 -0.53 4.85
N VAL A 831 -14.68 -0.42 3.90
CA VAL A 831 -14.43 -1.37 2.82
C VAL A 831 -14.14 -2.76 3.36
N GLY A 832 -13.39 -2.88 4.47
CA GLY A 832 -13.10 -4.16 5.12
C GLY A 832 -14.32 -4.83 5.75
N ASP A 833 -15.31 -4.04 6.16
CA ASP A 833 -16.57 -4.56 6.71
C ASP A 833 -17.50 -4.99 5.58
N VAL A 834 -17.66 -4.14 4.57
CA VAL A 834 -18.54 -4.41 3.42
C VAL A 834 -17.99 -5.57 2.59
N TYR A 835 -16.70 -5.58 2.26
CA TYR A 835 -16.07 -6.58 1.37
C TYR A 835 -15.18 -7.57 2.12
N LYS A 836 -15.60 -7.98 3.32
CA LYS A 836 -14.87 -8.94 4.15
C LYS A 836 -14.52 -10.22 3.38
N GLY A 837 -13.29 -10.73 3.55
CA GLY A 837 -12.79 -11.92 2.85
C GLY A 837 -12.36 -11.69 1.39
N GLU A 838 -12.59 -10.50 0.81
CA GLU A 838 -12.01 -10.13 -0.48
C GLU A 838 -10.53 -9.72 -0.38
N ASP A 839 -9.84 -9.69 -1.53
CA ASP A 839 -8.40 -9.41 -1.65
C ASP A 839 -7.52 -10.32 -0.75
N ALA A 840 -7.78 -11.63 -0.78
CA ALA A 840 -7.13 -12.59 0.12
C ALA A 840 -7.27 -12.19 1.60
N ASP A 841 -8.47 -11.72 1.99
CA ASP A 841 -8.81 -11.22 3.33
C ASP A 841 -8.07 -9.93 3.74
N ARG A 842 -7.67 -9.11 2.76
CA ARG A 842 -6.95 -7.84 2.96
C ARG A 842 -7.78 -6.60 2.59
N ALA A 843 -9.09 -6.74 2.32
CA ALA A 843 -9.97 -5.61 2.02
C ALA A 843 -9.94 -4.53 3.12
N TRP A 844 -9.77 -4.91 4.38
CA TRP A 844 -9.64 -3.99 5.52
C TRP A 844 -8.44 -3.04 5.43
N ALA A 845 -7.38 -3.41 4.69
CA ALA A 845 -6.21 -2.56 4.50
C ALA A 845 -6.51 -1.36 3.58
N LYS A 846 -7.68 -1.34 2.92
CA LYS A 846 -8.06 -0.24 2.01
C LYS A 846 -8.60 0.95 2.77
N ASP A 847 -9.29 0.71 3.89
CA ASP A 847 -9.77 1.75 4.83
C ASP A 847 -8.62 2.48 5.52
N GLY A 848 -7.48 1.81 5.61
CA GLY A 848 -6.27 2.37 6.15
C GLY A 848 -5.49 3.18 5.13
N GLY A 849 -4.27 2.74 4.91
CA GLY A 849 -3.19 3.52 4.33
C GLY A 849 -3.41 4.19 2.98
N LYS A 850 -4.51 3.97 2.27
CA LYS A 850 -4.68 4.51 0.92
C LYS A 850 -5.41 5.84 0.90
N VAL A 851 -6.15 6.17 1.96
CA VAL A 851 -6.93 7.41 2.03
C VAL A 851 -6.06 8.66 2.17
N PRO A 852 -5.00 8.69 3.03
CA PRO A 852 -4.18 9.91 3.19
C PRO A 852 -3.50 10.40 1.90
N LEU A 853 -3.34 9.55 0.87
CA LEU A 853 -2.78 9.94 -0.42
C LEU A 853 -3.52 11.12 -1.08
N MET A 854 -4.83 11.28 -0.84
CA MET A 854 -5.59 12.40 -1.42
C MET A 854 -5.06 13.77 -0.93
N PHE A 855 -4.48 13.82 0.27
CA PHE A 855 -3.82 15.01 0.80
C PHE A 855 -2.40 15.15 0.26
N ALA A 856 -1.64 14.04 0.22
CA ALA A 856 -0.27 14.02 -0.32
C ALA A 856 -0.20 14.43 -1.80
N THR A 857 -1.26 14.24 -2.57
CA THR A 857 -1.38 14.66 -3.98
C THR A 857 -2.05 16.03 -4.16
N SER A 858 -2.49 16.67 -3.06
CA SER A 858 -3.28 17.90 -3.05
C SER A 858 -4.63 17.80 -3.77
N LEU A 859 -5.18 16.60 -3.98
CA LEU A 859 -6.57 16.43 -4.44
C LEU A 859 -7.52 17.05 -3.42
N MET A 860 -7.21 16.89 -2.13
CA MET A 860 -7.62 17.79 -1.08
C MET A 860 -6.37 18.52 -0.57
N SER A 861 -6.40 19.84 -0.52
CA SER A 861 -5.24 20.63 -0.10
C SER A 861 -5.20 20.71 1.43
N PRO A 862 -4.09 20.30 2.08
CA PRO A 862 -3.96 20.44 3.53
C PRO A 862 -4.01 21.89 4.04
N ASP A 863 -3.86 22.89 3.17
CA ASP A 863 -3.94 24.31 3.53
C ASP A 863 -5.40 24.76 3.66
N THR A 864 -6.26 24.40 2.69
CA THR A 864 -7.67 24.79 2.66
C THR A 864 -8.58 23.77 3.35
N GLU A 865 -8.22 22.50 3.34
CA GLU A 865 -8.95 21.38 3.96
C GLU A 865 -8.20 20.82 5.19
N ARG A 866 -7.47 21.68 5.92
CA ARG A 866 -6.64 21.29 7.07
C ARG A 866 -7.35 20.43 8.11
N GLN A 867 -8.56 20.81 8.49
CA GLN A 867 -9.32 20.10 9.52
C GLN A 867 -9.72 18.69 9.06
N GLU A 868 -10.08 18.53 7.78
CA GLU A 868 -10.37 17.22 7.20
C GLU A 868 -9.14 16.31 7.26
N ALA A 869 -7.96 16.84 6.93
CA ALA A 869 -6.71 16.09 6.98
C ALA A 869 -6.34 15.68 8.41
N ILE A 870 -6.58 16.54 9.41
CA ILE A 870 -6.38 16.23 10.84
C ILE A 870 -7.38 15.18 11.31
N ASP A 871 -8.64 15.29 10.93
CA ASP A 871 -9.66 14.31 11.30
C ASP A 871 -9.40 12.94 10.67
N GLU A 872 -8.90 12.91 9.43
CA GLU A 872 -8.50 11.66 8.79
C GLU A 872 -7.26 11.04 9.45
N ALA A 873 -6.23 11.83 9.73
CA ALA A 873 -5.09 11.34 10.49
C ALA A 873 -5.51 10.79 11.86
N GLY A 874 -6.47 11.44 12.52
CA GLY A 874 -7.08 10.95 13.76
C GLY A 874 -7.76 9.59 13.60
N ASN A 875 -8.55 9.40 12.53
CA ASN A 875 -9.17 8.10 12.25
C ASN A 875 -8.13 7.00 11.97
N GLN A 876 -7.03 7.32 11.28
CA GLN A 876 -5.95 6.35 11.08
C GLN A 876 -5.36 5.90 12.42
N GLU A 877 -5.08 6.84 13.34
CA GLU A 877 -4.54 6.54 14.67
C GLU A 877 -5.52 5.78 15.59
N ASP A 878 -6.77 6.23 15.67
CA ASP A 878 -7.77 5.70 16.62
C ASP A 878 -8.54 4.48 16.10
N VAL A 879 -8.54 4.21 14.79
CA VAL A 879 -9.34 3.12 14.19
C VAL A 879 -8.49 2.13 13.42
N VAL A 880 -7.62 2.60 12.52
CA VAL A 880 -6.91 1.72 11.57
C VAL A 880 -5.71 1.07 12.26
N PHE A 881 -4.86 1.87 12.90
CA PHE A 881 -3.60 1.38 13.46
C PHE A 881 -3.77 0.54 14.73
N LEU A 882 -4.97 0.48 15.31
CA LEU A 882 -5.26 -0.41 16.44
C LEU A 882 -5.63 -1.85 16.02
N LYS A 883 -5.78 -2.12 14.72
CA LYS A 883 -6.06 -3.46 14.19
C LYS A 883 -4.79 -4.33 14.18
N ALA A 884 -4.92 -5.65 14.36
CA ALA A 884 -3.77 -6.58 14.30
C ALA A 884 -3.13 -6.72 12.90
N GLY A 885 -3.83 -6.27 11.86
CA GLY A 885 -3.42 -6.40 10.48
C GLY A 885 -3.13 -7.84 10.08
N LEU A 886 -1.93 -8.09 9.53
CA LEU A 886 -1.47 -9.45 9.16
C LEU A 886 -0.99 -10.30 10.36
N GLY A 887 -1.33 -9.92 11.60
CA GLY A 887 -1.00 -10.69 12.80
C GLY A 887 0.48 -10.62 13.20
N ALA A 888 1.19 -9.56 12.81
CA ALA A 888 2.57 -9.32 13.26
C ALA A 888 2.63 -8.98 14.76
N TYR A 889 1.58 -8.34 15.25
CA TYR A 889 1.36 -7.94 16.64
C TYR A 889 -0.07 -8.32 17.04
N SER A 890 -0.29 -8.67 18.32
CA SER A 890 -1.65 -8.92 18.82
C SER A 890 -2.39 -7.60 19.06
N VAL A 891 -3.73 -7.61 19.03
CA VAL A 891 -4.54 -6.41 19.35
C VAL A 891 -4.22 -5.88 20.75
N GLU A 892 -4.08 -6.78 21.72
CA GLU A 892 -3.73 -6.42 23.10
C GLU A 892 -2.35 -5.74 23.17
N GLU A 893 -1.36 -6.28 22.46
CA GLU A 893 -0.02 -5.68 22.40
C GLU A 893 -0.07 -4.27 21.82
N ILE A 894 -0.80 -4.09 20.70
CA ILE A 894 -0.96 -2.80 20.04
C ILE A 894 -1.65 -1.80 20.98
N GLN A 895 -2.69 -2.21 21.70
CA GLN A 895 -3.39 -1.34 22.64
C GLN A 895 -2.50 -0.91 23.80
N ASN A 896 -1.70 -1.83 24.34
CA ASN A 896 -0.77 -1.56 25.44
C ASN A 896 0.45 -0.75 24.99
N ASN A 897 0.87 -0.87 23.72
CA ASN A 897 2.04 -0.20 23.15
C ASN A 897 1.69 0.69 21.95
N TRP A 898 0.57 1.40 22.02
CA TRP A 898 0.00 2.20 20.93
C TRP A 898 0.96 3.27 20.39
N PHE A 899 1.89 3.78 21.21
CA PHE A 899 2.87 4.77 20.77
C PHE A 899 3.92 4.16 19.85
N ASN A 900 4.48 2.99 20.19
CA ASN A 900 5.52 2.37 19.34
C ASN A 900 4.91 1.52 18.20
N LEU A 901 3.74 0.93 18.41
CA LEU A 901 3.05 0.10 17.42
C LEU A 901 1.97 0.82 16.62
N GLY A 902 1.96 2.16 16.61
CA GLY A 902 1.06 2.96 15.77
C GLY A 902 1.81 3.94 14.88
N GLY A 903 1.07 4.76 14.12
CA GLY A 903 1.63 5.66 13.11
C GLY A 903 1.98 4.99 11.77
N PHE A 904 1.64 3.70 11.59
CA PHE A 904 1.85 2.96 10.35
C PHE A 904 0.84 1.81 10.16
N ASP A 905 0.57 1.46 8.90
CA ASP A 905 -0.30 0.34 8.50
C ASP A 905 0.41 -1.01 8.69
N LYS A 906 -0.35 -2.04 9.13
CA LYS A 906 0.19 -3.38 9.47
C LYS A 906 0.05 -4.42 8.36
N CYS A 907 -0.29 -4.00 7.15
CA CYS A 907 -0.23 -4.81 5.94
C CYS A 907 0.99 -4.41 5.10
N GLN A 908 1.05 -3.15 4.65
CA GLN A 908 2.17 -2.56 3.91
C GLN A 908 2.42 -1.13 4.41
N PRO A 909 3.34 -0.94 5.38
CA PRO A 909 3.51 0.32 6.08
C PRO A 909 3.68 1.56 5.18
N TYR A 910 4.44 1.48 4.09
CA TYR A 910 4.71 2.65 3.24
C TYR A 910 3.63 2.95 2.20
N TYR A 911 2.59 2.11 2.08
CA TYR A 911 1.41 2.47 1.29
C TYR A 911 0.58 3.57 1.97
N SER A 912 0.81 3.83 3.27
CA SER A 912 -0.06 4.69 4.07
C SER A 912 -0.14 6.15 3.67
N ARG A 913 0.96 6.68 3.14
CA ARG A 913 1.14 8.09 2.79
C ARG A 913 0.79 9.10 3.89
N LEU A 914 0.64 8.65 5.13
CA LEU A 914 0.26 9.47 6.28
C LEU A 914 1.44 10.31 6.77
N CYS A 915 2.67 9.79 6.64
CA CYS A 915 3.89 10.53 6.96
C CYS A 915 3.97 11.83 6.15
N GLU A 916 3.67 11.76 4.84
CA GLU A 916 3.64 12.89 3.92
C GLU A 916 2.50 13.86 4.26
N THR A 917 1.33 13.35 4.64
CA THR A 917 0.23 14.20 5.15
C THR A 917 0.63 14.94 6.42
N TYR A 918 1.30 14.29 7.39
CA TYR A 918 1.84 14.98 8.56
C TYR A 918 2.89 16.02 8.19
N ALA A 919 3.73 15.75 7.17
CA ALA A 919 4.71 16.70 6.68
C ALA A 919 4.07 17.97 6.10
N LEU A 920 2.99 17.81 5.32
CA LEU A 920 2.21 18.91 4.75
C LEU A 920 1.47 19.72 5.84
N LEU A 921 0.96 19.04 6.87
CA LEU A 921 0.32 19.68 8.01
C LEU A 921 1.31 20.33 8.99
N ASP A 922 2.62 20.10 8.84
CA ASP A 922 3.66 20.47 9.81
C ASP A 922 3.48 19.83 11.21
N GLU A 923 2.91 18.62 11.25
CA GLU A 923 2.70 17.82 12.47
C GLU A 923 4.00 17.10 12.87
N ARG A 924 4.91 17.84 13.52
CA ARG A 924 6.29 17.38 13.77
C ARG A 924 6.40 16.05 14.52
N LYS A 925 5.72 15.92 15.67
CA LYS A 925 5.80 14.73 16.53
C LYS A 925 5.12 13.51 15.88
N PRO A 926 3.91 13.65 15.30
CA PRO A 926 3.31 12.59 14.50
C PRO A 926 4.18 12.15 13.30
N PHE A 927 4.79 13.09 12.55
CA PHE A 927 5.71 12.78 11.47
C PHE A 927 6.88 11.91 11.95
N ILE A 928 7.59 12.36 12.99
CA ILE A 928 8.80 11.67 13.50
C ILE A 928 8.46 10.24 13.93
N ARG A 929 7.33 10.06 14.62
CA ARG A 929 6.84 8.73 15.01
C ARG A 929 6.47 7.86 13.79
N ALA A 930 5.72 8.42 12.83
CA ALA A 930 5.30 7.71 11.62
C ALA A 930 6.48 7.36 10.69
N TYR A 931 7.59 8.10 10.76
CA TYR A 931 8.82 7.80 10.04
C TYR A 931 9.61 6.66 10.69
N PHE A 932 9.85 6.71 12.02
CA PHE A 932 10.70 5.71 12.68
C PHE A 932 10.03 4.36 12.90
N ASN A 933 8.76 4.35 13.34
CA ASN A 933 8.07 3.12 13.72
C ASN A 933 8.03 2.06 12.61
N PRO A 934 7.68 2.35 11.34
CA PRO A 934 7.58 1.30 10.32
C PRO A 934 8.91 0.63 9.96
N ILE A 935 10.07 1.28 10.20
CA ILE A 935 11.39 0.75 9.83
C ILE A 935 11.64 -0.62 10.48
N GLY A 936 11.43 -0.72 11.80
CA GLY A 936 11.62 -1.97 12.54
C GLY A 936 10.66 -3.08 12.13
N SER A 937 9.53 -2.74 11.50
CA SER A 937 8.52 -3.71 11.08
C SER A 937 8.87 -4.45 9.78
N LEU A 938 9.80 -3.91 8.98
CA LEU A 938 10.15 -4.42 7.65
C LEU A 938 11.65 -4.68 7.44
N VAL A 939 12.54 -3.99 8.16
CA VAL A 939 13.99 -4.12 7.93
C VAL A 939 14.53 -5.40 8.56
N ASP A 940 15.24 -6.18 7.75
CA ASP A 940 16.14 -7.23 8.19
C ASP A 940 17.45 -6.60 8.69
N SER A 941 17.79 -6.81 9.96
CA SER A 941 18.94 -6.16 10.60
C SER A 941 20.29 -6.73 10.18
N GLU A 942 20.30 -7.93 9.58
CA GLU A 942 21.53 -8.62 9.18
C GLU A 942 22.00 -8.22 7.78
N VAL A 943 21.07 -7.76 6.92
CA VAL A 943 21.35 -7.36 5.52
C VAL A 943 20.75 -6.02 5.09
N LEU A 944 20.03 -5.34 5.99
CA LEU A 944 19.47 -4.00 5.81
C LEU A 944 18.51 -3.86 4.62
N SER A 945 17.85 -4.95 4.23
CA SER A 945 16.82 -4.95 3.18
C SER A 945 15.43 -4.88 3.78
N PHE A 946 14.48 -4.31 3.03
CA PHE A 946 13.07 -4.23 3.44
C PHE A 946 12.30 -5.46 2.97
N TRP A 947 11.44 -5.99 3.82
CA TRP A 947 10.37 -6.92 3.47
C TRP A 947 9.17 -6.19 2.87
N GLU A 948 8.35 -6.90 2.08
CA GLU A 948 7.09 -6.37 1.56
C GLU A 948 6.02 -6.18 2.65
N HIS A 949 5.90 -7.17 3.53
CA HIS A 949 4.92 -7.18 4.61
C HIS A 949 5.61 -7.37 5.95
N CYS A 950 4.94 -6.92 7.03
CA CYS A 950 5.29 -7.36 8.37
C CYS A 950 5.30 -8.91 8.44
N ASN A 951 5.96 -9.47 9.44
CA ASN A 951 6.19 -10.92 9.56
C ASN A 951 7.27 -11.52 8.64
N GLY A 952 7.99 -10.72 7.85
CA GLY A 952 8.96 -11.25 6.88
C GLY A 952 8.26 -12.03 5.76
N LEU A 953 7.10 -11.52 5.32
CA LEU A 953 6.25 -12.14 4.30
C LEU A 953 6.31 -11.33 3.00
N GLY A 954 5.97 -11.98 1.89
CA GLY A 954 6.01 -11.39 0.56
C GLY A 954 7.43 -11.35 -0.02
N GLY A 955 7.69 -10.41 -0.93
CA GLY A 955 9.00 -10.27 -1.56
C GLY A 955 10.07 -9.74 -0.59
N TRP A 956 11.28 -10.30 -0.63
CA TRP A 956 12.44 -9.75 0.08
C TRP A 956 13.19 -8.73 -0.77
N ASN A 957 13.88 -7.81 -0.10
CA ASN A 957 14.41 -6.60 -0.73
C ASN A 957 13.33 -5.90 -1.59
N LYS A 958 12.17 -5.63 -0.97
CA LYS A 958 11.06 -4.92 -1.58
C LYS A 958 11.42 -3.44 -1.74
N THR A 959 12.02 -3.12 -2.87
CA THR A 959 12.52 -1.77 -3.19
C THR A 959 11.41 -0.73 -3.32
N HIS A 960 10.15 -1.12 -3.53
CA HIS A 960 9.01 -0.20 -3.37
C HIS A 960 9.02 0.48 -1.99
N GLU A 961 9.12 -0.31 -0.92
CA GLU A 961 9.16 0.21 0.47
C GLU A 961 10.42 1.06 0.68
N THR A 962 11.55 0.60 0.12
CA THR A 962 12.83 1.34 0.15
C THR A 962 12.74 2.71 -0.51
N GLY A 963 12.11 2.83 -1.69
CA GLY A 963 11.93 4.10 -2.38
C GLY A 963 11.11 5.10 -1.56
N ARG A 964 10.03 4.61 -0.92
CA ARG A 964 9.21 5.43 -0.01
C ARG A 964 9.95 5.83 1.27
N PHE A 965 10.75 4.92 1.83
CA PHE A 965 11.61 5.25 2.95
C PHE A 965 12.59 6.38 2.61
N LEU A 966 13.27 6.31 1.44
CA LEU A 966 14.20 7.36 1.00
C LEU A 966 13.51 8.72 0.79
N GLU A 967 12.31 8.71 0.18
CA GLU A 967 11.47 9.92 0.05
C GLU A 967 11.17 10.54 1.43
N GLN A 968 10.73 9.74 2.40
CA GLN A 968 10.42 10.21 3.75
C GLN A 968 11.67 10.65 4.53
N THR A 969 12.81 9.98 4.33
CA THR A 969 14.11 10.42 4.86
C THR A 969 14.46 11.81 4.34
N ARG A 970 14.25 12.08 3.04
CA ARG A 970 14.42 13.43 2.50
C ARG A 970 13.50 14.41 3.19
N LEU A 971 12.19 14.11 3.30
CA LEU A 971 11.24 15.01 3.96
C LEU A 971 11.62 15.36 5.41
N MET A 972 12.21 14.41 6.15
CA MET A 972 12.71 14.66 7.50
C MET A 972 13.82 15.72 7.52
N LEU A 973 14.72 15.65 6.54
CA LEU A 973 15.93 16.47 6.44
C LEU A 973 15.67 17.81 5.73
N LEU A 974 14.84 17.84 4.69
CA LEU A 974 14.46 19.04 3.97
C LEU A 974 13.19 18.84 3.14
N THR A 975 12.50 19.94 2.84
CA THR A 975 11.34 19.93 1.94
C THR A 975 11.14 21.30 1.28
N GLU A 976 10.39 21.33 0.19
CA GLU A 976 9.97 22.56 -0.48
C GLU A 976 8.48 22.80 -0.21
N ARG A 977 8.14 23.98 0.30
CA ARG A 977 6.76 24.40 0.54
C ARG A 977 6.49 25.64 -0.31
N GLY A 978 5.79 25.46 -1.43
CA GLY A 978 5.69 26.50 -2.46
C GLY A 978 7.08 26.87 -2.97
N ASN A 979 7.47 28.14 -2.83
CA ASN A 979 8.78 28.66 -3.19
C ASN A 979 9.76 28.75 -2.00
N ASP A 980 9.38 28.27 -0.82
CA ASP A 980 10.25 28.25 0.35
C ASP A 980 11.02 26.92 0.45
N LEU A 981 12.29 27.01 0.86
CA LEU A 981 13.13 25.85 1.18
C LEU A 981 13.18 25.64 2.69
N TRP A 982 12.66 24.51 3.17
CA TRP A 982 12.67 24.14 4.58
C TRP A 982 13.82 23.16 4.88
N LEU A 983 14.61 23.46 5.90
CA LEU A 983 15.76 22.66 6.35
C LEU A 983 15.52 22.14 7.77
N ALA A 984 15.86 20.87 7.98
CA ALA A 984 15.62 20.11 9.20
C ALA A 984 14.17 20.20 9.74
N PRO A 985 13.12 20.19 8.90
CA PRO A 985 11.75 20.43 9.35
C PRO A 985 11.28 19.38 10.36
N PHE A 986 11.78 18.15 10.30
CA PHE A 986 11.36 17.08 11.21
C PHE A 986 12.53 16.31 11.83
N VAL A 987 13.69 16.94 11.95
CA VAL A 987 14.79 16.36 12.73
C VAL A 987 14.34 16.20 14.19
N THR A 988 14.54 15.00 14.73
CA THR A 988 14.18 14.66 16.10
C THR A 988 15.03 15.44 17.10
N SER A 989 14.40 15.90 18.18
CA SER A 989 15.09 16.63 19.24
C SER A 989 16.11 15.76 19.99
N HIS A 990 15.99 14.42 19.91
CA HIS A 990 16.99 13.47 20.42
C HIS A 990 18.37 13.62 19.75
N TRP A 991 18.44 14.20 18.54
CA TRP A 991 19.69 14.45 17.83
C TRP A 991 20.29 15.83 18.10
N MET A 992 19.71 16.57 19.06
CA MET A 992 20.12 17.92 19.44
C MET A 992 20.61 17.99 20.88
N GLN A 993 21.03 16.87 21.47
CA GLN A 993 21.77 16.89 22.75
C GLN A 993 23.10 17.63 22.59
N ASP A 994 23.68 18.11 23.69
CA ASP A 994 24.93 18.87 23.67
C ASP A 994 26.04 18.12 22.92
N GLY A 995 26.74 18.82 22.02
CA GLY A 995 27.80 18.28 21.19
C GLY A 995 27.34 17.40 20.01
N MET A 996 26.04 17.11 19.88
CA MET A 996 25.52 16.38 18.72
C MET A 996 25.45 17.27 17.48
N MET A 997 25.49 16.62 16.32
CA MET A 997 25.51 17.25 15.01
C MET A 997 24.65 16.51 14.01
N VAL A 998 23.97 17.27 13.14
CA VAL A 998 23.32 16.77 11.92
C VAL A 998 23.91 17.52 10.73
N SER A 999 24.44 16.81 9.74
CA SER A 999 25.02 17.38 8.52
C SER A 999 24.40 16.76 7.29
N VAL A 1000 23.97 17.61 6.36
CA VAL A 1000 23.44 17.21 5.05
C VAL A 1000 24.22 17.94 3.97
N ARG A 1001 24.75 17.21 2.99
CA ARG A 1001 25.50 17.79 1.87
C ARG A 1001 25.00 17.20 0.56
N GLN A 1002 25.13 17.98 -0.51
CA GLN A 1002 24.78 17.57 -1.86
C GLN A 1002 23.29 17.22 -2.06
N ALA A 1003 22.39 17.74 -1.22
CA ALA A 1003 20.99 17.37 -1.32
C ALA A 1003 20.29 18.11 -2.47
N PRO A 1004 19.63 17.42 -3.41
CA PRO A 1004 18.94 18.07 -4.52
C PRO A 1004 17.65 18.75 -4.05
N THR A 1005 17.39 19.94 -4.59
CA THR A 1005 16.15 20.68 -4.40
C THR A 1005 15.69 21.28 -5.72
N ARG A 1006 14.44 21.75 -5.79
CA ARG A 1006 13.93 22.49 -6.97
C ARG A 1006 14.76 23.73 -7.30
N PHE A 1007 15.44 24.28 -6.31
CA PHE A 1007 16.30 25.48 -6.37
C PHE A 1007 17.76 25.17 -6.75
N GLY A 1008 18.15 23.89 -6.77
CA GLY A 1008 19.53 23.43 -6.90
C GLY A 1008 20.01 22.72 -5.65
N THR A 1009 21.28 22.35 -5.60
CA THR A 1009 21.84 21.59 -4.47
C THR A 1009 22.01 22.45 -3.22
N VAL A 1010 21.60 21.95 -2.06
CA VAL A 1010 21.79 22.60 -0.75
C VAL A 1010 22.71 21.77 0.15
N ALA A 1011 23.39 22.44 1.08
CA ALA A 1011 24.07 21.78 2.19
C ALA A 1011 23.83 22.56 3.49
N TYR A 1012 23.76 21.86 4.63
CA TYR A 1012 23.72 22.50 5.93
C TYR A 1012 24.34 21.61 7.01
N THR A 1013 24.73 22.22 8.14
CA THR A 1013 25.15 21.52 9.34
C THR A 1013 24.58 22.22 10.55
N ILE A 1014 23.92 21.48 11.43
CA ILE A 1014 23.39 21.95 12.72
C ILE A 1014 24.26 21.32 13.80
N THR A 1015 24.78 22.15 14.71
CA THR A 1015 25.56 21.72 15.87
C THR A 1015 24.89 22.24 17.13
N SER A 1016 24.67 21.33 18.09
CA SER A 1016 24.06 21.68 19.38
C SER A 1016 25.11 22.04 20.41
N HIS A 1017 24.96 23.22 21.03
CA HIS A 1017 25.81 23.74 22.12
C HIS A 1017 24.92 24.17 23.31
N ILE A 1018 23.94 23.33 23.65
CA ILE A 1018 22.91 23.67 24.64
C ILE A 1018 23.47 23.88 26.06
N ASN A 1019 24.65 23.33 26.39
CA ASN A 1019 25.35 23.65 27.63
C ASN A 1019 25.84 25.11 27.66
N ASP A 1020 26.13 25.68 26.50
CA ASP A 1020 26.43 27.10 26.31
C ASP A 1020 25.17 27.93 25.98
N GLY A 1021 23.99 27.32 25.96
CA GLY A 1021 22.69 27.97 25.78
C GLY A 1021 22.28 28.27 24.34
N TYR A 1022 22.92 27.67 23.32
CA TYR A 1022 22.57 27.93 21.92
C TYR A 1022 22.66 26.70 21.01
N ILE A 1023 22.01 26.81 19.84
CA ILE A 1023 22.15 25.87 18.71
C ILE A 1023 22.54 26.70 17.49
N GLU A 1024 23.50 26.21 16.71
CA GLU A 1024 23.97 26.90 15.50
C GLU A 1024 23.76 26.06 14.23
N ALA A 1025 23.52 26.75 13.12
CA ALA A 1025 23.40 26.15 11.80
C ALA A 1025 24.23 26.90 10.76
N LYS A 1026 25.01 26.17 9.97
CA LYS A 1026 25.73 26.69 8.81
C LYS A 1026 25.06 26.18 7.54
N ILE A 1027 24.59 27.07 6.69
CA ILE A 1027 23.81 26.75 5.49
C ILE A 1027 24.57 27.23 4.25
N THR A 1028 24.70 26.37 3.25
CA THR A 1028 25.14 26.72 1.89
C THR A 1028 23.90 26.69 0.99
N PRO A 1029 23.32 27.86 0.67
CA PRO A 1029 22.11 27.97 -0.12
C PRO A 1029 22.27 27.38 -1.53
N PRO A 1030 21.18 26.93 -2.16
CA PRO A 1030 21.19 26.56 -3.56
C PRO A 1030 21.45 27.77 -4.47
N ILE A 1031 22.13 27.54 -5.60
CA ILE A 1031 22.59 28.61 -6.52
C ILE A 1031 21.94 28.60 -7.90
N ARG A 1032 21.17 27.55 -8.27
CA ARG A 1032 20.57 27.45 -9.62
C ARG A 1032 19.44 28.46 -9.78
N ASN A 1033 18.51 28.48 -8.81
CA ASN A 1033 17.49 29.51 -8.63
C ASN A 1033 17.38 29.80 -7.13
N ALA A 1034 17.16 31.05 -6.72
CA ALA A 1034 16.95 31.36 -5.31
C ALA A 1034 15.52 31.00 -4.87
N PRO A 1035 15.31 30.33 -3.71
CA PRO A 1035 14.00 30.27 -3.09
C PRO A 1035 13.55 31.65 -2.58
N ASP A 1036 12.25 31.83 -2.34
CA ASP A 1036 11.71 33.06 -1.73
C ASP A 1036 12.22 33.23 -0.29
N SER A 1037 12.34 32.12 0.44
CA SER A 1037 13.01 32.07 1.73
C SER A 1037 13.64 30.71 2.04
N ILE A 1038 14.59 30.71 2.96
CA ILE A 1038 15.12 29.50 3.60
C ILE A 1038 14.63 29.46 5.04
N VAL A 1039 13.84 28.45 5.39
CA VAL A 1039 13.33 28.23 6.75
C VAL A 1039 14.13 27.11 7.39
N VAL A 1040 14.87 27.39 8.46
CA VAL A 1040 15.58 26.37 9.24
C VAL A 1040 14.90 26.17 10.58
N ARG A 1041 14.63 24.91 10.95
CA ARG A 1041 14.08 24.56 12.27
C ARG A 1041 15.22 24.13 13.20
N LEU A 1042 15.36 24.81 14.33
CA LEU A 1042 16.38 24.55 15.35
C LEU A 1042 15.65 24.21 16.65
N ARG A 1043 15.73 22.96 17.11
CA ARG A 1043 14.88 22.48 18.21
C ARG A 1043 15.73 22.16 19.44
N HIS A 1044 15.30 22.63 20.61
CA HIS A 1044 15.98 22.28 21.85
C HIS A 1044 15.51 20.90 22.35
N PRO A 1045 16.40 19.99 22.79
CA PRO A 1045 16.03 18.65 23.30
C PRO A 1045 15.17 18.63 24.57
N HIS A 1046 14.91 19.79 25.14
CA HIS A 1046 14.12 19.97 26.37
C HIS A 1046 12.97 20.96 26.15
N GLU A 1047 12.59 21.18 24.88
CA GLU A 1047 11.46 22.03 24.47
C GLU A 1047 11.59 23.49 24.98
N LYS A 1048 12.81 23.98 25.20
CA LYS A 1048 13.05 25.40 25.47
C LYS A 1048 12.76 26.21 24.22
N LYS A 1049 12.20 27.40 24.43
CA LYS A 1049 11.82 28.34 23.37
C LYS A 1049 13.00 29.19 22.92
N ILE A 1050 13.04 29.53 21.64
CA ILE A 1050 14.04 30.47 21.10
C ILE A 1050 13.81 31.84 21.74
N GLN A 1051 14.84 32.38 22.40
CA GLN A 1051 14.83 33.71 23.02
C GLN A 1051 15.33 34.79 22.06
N SER A 1052 16.39 34.50 21.28
CA SER A 1052 16.96 35.42 20.30
C SER A 1052 17.70 34.67 19.19
N VAL A 1053 17.87 35.32 18.04
CA VAL A 1053 18.57 34.76 16.89
C VAL A 1053 19.57 35.77 16.34
N THR A 1054 20.73 35.26 15.90
CA THR A 1054 21.62 36.01 15.03
C THR A 1054 21.80 35.31 13.68
N VAL A 1055 21.88 36.10 12.62
CA VAL A 1055 22.21 35.65 11.25
C VAL A 1055 23.46 36.42 10.81
N ASP A 1056 24.51 35.69 10.44
CA ASP A 1056 25.83 36.22 10.09
C ASP A 1056 26.40 37.18 11.16
N GLY A 1057 26.17 36.83 12.43
CA GLY A 1057 26.61 37.59 13.60
C GLY A 1057 25.80 38.85 13.92
N LYS A 1058 24.72 39.12 13.18
CA LYS A 1058 23.82 40.26 13.41
C LYS A 1058 22.50 39.81 14.00
N GLU A 1059 21.90 40.62 14.87
CA GLU A 1059 20.57 40.37 15.42
C GLU A 1059 19.53 40.17 14.31
N TYR A 1060 18.66 39.18 14.47
CA TYR A 1060 17.68 38.79 13.46
C TYR A 1060 16.32 38.45 14.08
N ASN A 1061 15.27 39.12 13.63
CA ASN A 1061 13.95 39.08 14.28
C ASN A 1061 12.91 38.22 13.55
N ASN A 1062 13.23 37.67 12.38
CA ASN A 1062 12.30 36.82 11.63
C ASN A 1062 12.42 35.35 12.07
N PHE A 1063 11.99 35.07 13.30
CA PHE A 1063 11.90 33.73 13.85
C PHE A 1063 10.56 33.50 14.57
N ASP A 1064 10.13 32.25 14.66
CA ASP A 1064 8.94 31.82 15.39
C ASP A 1064 9.38 30.92 16.55
N SER A 1065 9.16 31.41 17.77
CA SER A 1065 9.58 30.73 18.99
C SER A 1065 8.75 29.47 19.30
N GLU A 1066 7.49 29.42 18.89
CA GLU A 1066 6.61 28.25 19.09
C GLU A 1066 6.87 27.16 18.06
N LYS A 1067 7.16 27.54 16.81
CA LYS A 1067 7.50 26.62 15.72
C LYS A 1067 8.97 26.24 15.67
N GLU A 1068 9.80 26.91 16.47
CA GLU A 1068 11.25 26.72 16.56
C GLU A 1068 11.95 26.98 15.21
N THR A 1069 11.45 27.93 14.42
CA THR A 1069 11.91 28.19 13.03
C THR A 1069 12.52 29.58 12.86
N VAL A 1070 13.56 29.69 12.05
CA VAL A 1070 14.16 30.95 11.58
C VAL A 1070 13.96 31.07 10.06
N THR A 1071 13.39 32.19 9.60
CA THR A 1071 13.05 32.42 8.19
C THR A 1071 13.98 33.46 7.57
N ILE A 1072 14.86 33.03 6.67
CA ILE A 1072 15.89 33.88 6.04
C ILE A 1072 15.44 34.25 4.63
N THR A 1073 15.32 35.55 4.35
CA THR A 1073 14.81 36.09 3.06
C THR A 1073 15.88 36.75 2.19
N SER A 1074 17.12 36.87 2.68
CA SER A 1074 18.24 37.42 1.90
C SER A 1074 19.58 36.88 2.37
N TRP A 1075 20.51 36.66 1.44
CA TRP A 1075 21.86 36.16 1.68
C TRP A 1075 22.78 36.53 0.51
N SER A 1076 24.11 36.48 0.75
CA SER A 1076 25.13 36.72 -0.30
C SER A 1076 26.14 35.58 -0.43
N GLY A 1077 25.99 34.53 0.37
CA GLY A 1077 26.89 33.38 0.41
C GLY A 1077 26.41 32.34 1.43
N THR A 1078 27.36 31.69 2.11
CA THR A 1078 27.05 30.83 3.25
C THR A 1078 26.40 31.63 4.38
N ILE A 1079 25.36 31.06 4.98
CA ILE A 1079 24.61 31.68 6.08
C ILE A 1079 25.00 30.99 7.39
N SER A 1080 25.27 31.78 8.43
CA SER A 1080 25.44 31.29 9.80
C SER A 1080 24.27 31.74 10.66
N VAL A 1081 23.52 30.80 11.24
CA VAL A 1081 22.39 31.06 12.14
C VAL A 1081 22.75 30.58 13.53
N ARG A 1082 22.49 31.39 14.55
CA ARG A 1082 22.60 30.98 15.96
C ARG A 1082 21.33 31.35 16.70
N ALA A 1083 20.65 30.36 17.28
CA ALA A 1083 19.49 30.53 18.13
C ALA A 1083 19.86 30.30 19.60
N VAL A 1084 19.50 31.23 20.48
CA VAL A 1084 19.75 31.20 21.93
C VAL A 1084 18.45 30.83 22.66
N TYR A 1085 18.53 30.02 23.73
CA TYR A 1085 17.38 29.40 24.42
C TYR A 1085 17.32 29.63 25.92
#